data_AF-A0A2D7M1Y5-F1
#
_entry.id   AF-A0A2D7M1Y5-F1
#
_cell.length_a   1.000
_cell.length_b   1.000
_cell.length_c   1.000
_cell.angle_alpha   90.00
_cell.angle_beta   90.00
_cell.angle_gamma   90.00
#
_symmetry.space_group_name_H-M   'P 1'
#
loop_
_entity.id
_entity.type
_entity.pdbx_description
1 polymer ?
#
loop_
_entity_poly.entity_id
_entity_poly.type
_entity_poly.pdbx_seq_one_letter_code
_entity_poly.pdbx_strand_id
1 'polypeptide(L)'
;MMISTSAAKPYSRHDRHPWGFLVLTILLSSITGSLTHAQTGSDPVKVFLLAGQSNMEGHGELSPVGTPGTLQYHVNNNPSVYGHLVNGSTWTERDDVWIYYERGGSTVLSGSLTAGYGSSATTMGPELQIGHALGDLYDEPVLLIKTAWGGKSLAVDFRPPSSGWSTNPPTAPGDQGFYYQEILNTVSDVLTNLQTHFPEYNGQGYELVGFAWHQGWNDRVNQSFNDEYEQNLENFIQDIRSDLATPNLPFVIATTGMSGWSETHPRALSLMAAQLAMENFSVYPQFEGNVAVVDTRDFWRDAAVSPADQSYHWNRNAETYFLIGASMAQEMNLLLNPPSGSETIDAVYFGQTHVQKSTDPYFGLISQRAALIKAHVVDPAIPASPAVTAELNLNGQSMTLTLSGPATLPASIADGPGVVQHNFADSFTATIPAEWVQPGLQVTINAGSATTSVTNLQIGAPNRMIMTMFDVQYFSATTGDYPAGTFEELESKWPLSDLEMRRLENVVFPELVIPPRANLPAARVKSQAEYLEQTGQPFDGEQAAALAWNGALRRAGGRSSCYSLSYINIYGVNAGGQAGGCAGVGNGTSQGVLIHELGHALSLPHWANDPNYPYVGSMFGISIPGTNNFHAGPTWAFDAPSQTFIPPTVQPNNVGNHPVGTYKVDPMQGGGNGFQEPPFLMNHFSDYSMNQMRNYLEGNLVVWNDSLGQYATWNQGTADYTNIVSNNGIQFPLERNQQVYSVMASVSGANPAVNMAYPPIGPYTAGLIQLFDPMSAADRALAQAIFAPSGGCDVCVRVTQGGIVKTYMLAASWEPGLDPLQGNSLRTEAINLPADEGEITRIDLLFTPDAEINGLPTDPQILYTWSKVSPDPAAFELNPTAGSSSAITMRAVPGTSSTGDPVQYLFTELSGNTGGSSSSWQSSATFTDTGLQPATPYSYQVEMRAGVHQTEPSEIVTTTTFPSGVSGTITVDESAQFSLQSGGGLQPVIGLGTFDAVDTDKLVVAIGTEHGFNNGEGHVLE
;
A
#
# COMPACT_ATOMS: atom_id res chain seq x y z
N MET A 1 14.38 -20.03 50.52
CA MET A 1 14.08 -18.90 49.61
C MET A 1 12.61 -19.06 49.24
N MET A 2 11.74 -18.25 49.85
CA MET A 2 10.28 -18.34 49.67
C MET A 2 9.91 -17.81 48.29
N ILE A 3 9.12 -18.57 47.53
CA ILE A 3 8.46 -18.10 46.31
C ILE A 3 7.01 -17.89 46.69
N SER A 4 6.59 -16.63 46.81
CA SER A 4 5.18 -16.25 46.97
C SER A 4 4.56 -16.09 45.59
N THR A 5 3.62 -16.96 45.23
CA THR A 5 2.71 -16.76 44.11
C THR A 5 1.49 -16.00 44.59
N SER A 6 1.46 -14.69 44.40
CA SER A 6 0.25 -13.89 44.50
C SER A 6 -0.50 -13.98 43.16
N ALA A 7 -1.46 -14.89 43.08
CA ALA A 7 -2.44 -14.89 41.99
C ALA A 7 -3.33 -13.64 42.16
N ALA A 8 -3.35 -12.80 41.12
CA ALA A 8 -4.28 -11.69 41.01
C ALA A 8 -5.72 -12.24 40.98
N LYS A 9 -6.60 -11.68 41.82
CA LYS A 9 -8.04 -11.95 41.75
C LYS A 9 -8.61 -11.35 40.45
N PRO A 10 -9.44 -12.07 39.68
CA PRO A 10 -10.24 -11.45 38.63
C PRO A 10 -11.29 -10.54 39.27
N TYR A 11 -11.38 -9.31 38.77
CA TYR A 11 -12.47 -8.38 39.03
C TYR A 11 -13.73 -8.93 38.37
N SER A 12 -14.76 -9.27 39.15
CA SER A 12 -16.12 -9.45 38.62
C SER A 12 -16.93 -8.19 38.89
N ARG A 13 -18.07 -8.03 38.20
CA ARG A 13 -19.05 -6.94 38.39
C ARG A 13 -19.56 -6.78 39.85
N HIS A 14 -19.16 -7.65 40.78
CA HIS A 14 -19.63 -7.70 42.16
C HIS A 14 -18.59 -7.37 43.24
N ASP A 15 -17.56 -6.57 42.94
CA ASP A 15 -16.76 -5.95 44.01
C ASP A 15 -17.49 -4.74 44.61
N ARG A 16 -18.44 -5.00 45.53
CA ARG A 16 -18.72 -4.25 46.80
C ARG A 16 -20.08 -4.62 47.44
N HIS A 17 -20.00 -4.97 48.74
CA HIS A 17 -21.03 -5.00 49.81
C HIS A 17 -21.77 -6.31 50.13
N PRO A 18 -22.01 -6.61 51.44
CA PRO A 18 -22.79 -7.78 51.87
C PRO A 18 -24.29 -7.47 51.80
N TRP A 19 -24.97 -7.92 50.74
CA TRP A 19 -26.40 -7.63 50.51
C TRP A 19 -27.32 -8.84 50.70
N GLY A 20 -26.91 -9.85 51.49
CA GLY A 20 -27.70 -11.06 51.75
C GLY A 20 -29.04 -10.89 52.49
N PHE A 21 -29.51 -9.66 52.75
CA PHE A 21 -30.80 -9.40 53.39
C PHE A 21 -31.64 -8.28 52.75
N LEU A 22 -31.14 -7.56 51.72
CA LEU A 22 -31.87 -6.46 51.08
C LEU A 22 -32.52 -6.84 49.72
N VAL A 23 -32.38 -8.10 49.29
CA VAL A 23 -32.88 -8.60 48.01
C VAL A 23 -34.41 -8.70 47.95
N LEU A 24 -35.10 -8.67 49.10
CA LEU A 24 -36.56 -8.85 49.14
C LEU A 24 -37.36 -7.55 49.16
N THR A 25 -36.74 -6.38 49.34
CA THR A 25 -37.48 -5.12 49.61
C THR A 25 -37.66 -4.23 48.39
N ILE A 26 -36.86 -4.40 47.33
CA ILE A 26 -36.90 -3.50 46.16
C ILE A 26 -37.95 -3.91 45.11
N LEU A 27 -38.45 -5.15 45.12
CA LEU A 27 -39.51 -5.61 44.20
C LEU A 27 -40.96 -5.21 44.60
N LEU A 28 -41.16 -4.59 45.77
CA LEU A 28 -42.51 -4.31 46.31
C LEU A 28 -42.92 -2.82 46.31
N SER A 29 -42.11 -1.91 45.77
CA SER A 29 -42.35 -0.46 45.92
C SER A 29 -42.37 0.34 44.62
N SER A 30 -42.94 -0.21 43.54
CA SER A 30 -43.39 0.60 42.40
C SER A 30 -44.21 -0.26 41.45
N ILE A 31 -45.53 -0.23 41.62
CA ILE A 31 -46.60 -0.18 40.60
C ILE A 31 -47.92 -0.28 41.37
N THR A 32 -48.44 0.86 41.83
CA THR A 32 -49.89 1.02 42.05
C THR A 32 -50.40 1.87 40.90
N GLY A 33 -50.72 1.19 39.81
CA GLY A 33 -51.31 1.78 38.62
C GLY A 33 -51.94 0.67 37.80
N SER A 34 -53.14 0.23 38.18
CA SER A 34 -53.95 -0.64 37.33
C SER A 34 -54.31 0.13 36.05
N LEU A 35 -53.54 -0.09 35.00
CA LEU A 35 -53.91 0.25 33.64
C LEU A 35 -54.14 -1.08 32.91
N THR A 36 -55.40 -1.46 32.77
CA THR A 36 -55.82 -2.47 31.81
C THR A 36 -55.49 -1.96 30.41
N HIS A 37 -54.38 -2.39 29.82
CA HIS A 37 -54.08 -2.21 28.40
C HIS A 37 -54.40 -3.51 27.65
N ALA A 38 -55.10 -3.37 26.53
CA ALA A 38 -55.49 -4.48 25.67
C ALA A 38 -54.31 -4.88 24.78
N GLN A 39 -53.96 -6.17 24.75
CA GLN A 39 -53.00 -6.76 23.82
C GLN A 39 -53.34 -6.42 22.37
N THR A 40 -52.39 -5.83 21.65
CA THR A 40 -52.42 -5.76 20.18
C THR A 40 -51.78 -7.03 19.64
N GLY A 41 -52.58 -7.96 19.12
CA GLY A 41 -52.13 -9.31 18.71
C GLY A 41 -51.22 -9.37 17.47
N SER A 42 -50.15 -8.58 17.39
CA SER A 42 -49.18 -8.54 16.28
C SER A 42 -47.72 -8.79 16.67
N ASP A 43 -47.36 -8.76 17.96
CA ASP A 43 -45.95 -8.81 18.39
C ASP A 43 -45.47 -10.25 18.60
N PRO A 44 -44.21 -10.58 18.24
CA PRO A 44 -43.72 -11.96 18.22
C PRO A 44 -43.59 -12.56 19.62
N VAL A 45 -43.74 -13.89 19.71
CA VAL A 45 -43.53 -14.66 20.95
C VAL A 45 -42.05 -14.58 21.36
N LYS A 46 -41.79 -14.26 22.63
CA LYS A 46 -40.44 -14.15 23.20
C LYS A 46 -39.96 -15.52 23.67
N VAL A 47 -38.97 -16.10 22.98
CA VAL A 47 -38.53 -17.49 23.21
C VAL A 47 -37.23 -17.53 24.02
N PHE A 48 -37.27 -18.27 25.13
CA PHE A 48 -36.12 -18.53 25.98
C PHE A 48 -35.80 -20.02 26.02
N LEU A 49 -34.52 -20.35 25.85
CA LEU A 49 -34.02 -21.72 25.84
C LEU A 49 -33.47 -22.06 27.22
N LEU A 50 -33.95 -23.15 27.82
CA LEU A 50 -33.52 -23.61 29.14
C LEU A 50 -32.86 -24.98 28.98
N ALA A 51 -31.53 -25.03 28.99
CA ALA A 51 -30.80 -26.26 28.74
C ALA A 51 -29.88 -26.67 29.91
N GLY A 52 -29.66 -27.96 30.04
CA GLY A 52 -28.71 -28.48 31.02
C GLY A 52 -28.99 -29.91 31.46
N GLN A 53 -28.40 -30.30 32.59
CA GLN A 53 -28.61 -31.65 33.13
C GLN A 53 -29.74 -31.71 34.16
N SER A 54 -29.72 -32.69 35.06
CA SER A 54 -30.74 -32.93 36.10
C SER A 54 -31.12 -31.72 36.98
N ASN A 55 -30.22 -30.75 37.18
CA ASN A 55 -30.55 -29.54 37.93
C ASN A 55 -31.33 -28.51 37.10
N MET A 56 -31.21 -28.52 35.77
CA MET A 56 -32.16 -27.84 34.90
C MET A 56 -33.47 -28.63 34.81
N GLU A 57 -33.44 -29.97 34.75
CA GLU A 57 -34.67 -30.79 34.81
C GLU A 57 -35.51 -30.46 36.02
N GLY A 58 -34.88 -30.30 37.19
CA GLY A 58 -35.53 -29.83 38.41
C GLY A 58 -35.91 -30.96 39.36
N HIS A 59 -35.35 -30.94 40.57
CA HIS A 59 -35.62 -31.92 41.61
C HIS A 59 -36.14 -31.28 42.91
N GLY A 60 -36.56 -30.01 42.88
CA GLY A 60 -37.13 -29.34 44.05
C GLY A 60 -38.50 -29.92 44.38
N GLU A 61 -38.70 -30.48 45.57
CA GLU A 61 -39.97 -31.13 45.92
C GLU A 61 -41.09 -30.10 46.13
N LEU A 62 -42.26 -30.35 45.53
CA LEU A 62 -43.41 -29.46 45.67
C LEU A 62 -44.14 -29.62 47.01
N SER A 63 -44.08 -30.81 47.61
CA SER A 63 -44.95 -31.22 48.74
C SER A 63 -44.25 -32.24 49.65
N PRO A 64 -44.74 -32.50 50.88
CA PRO A 64 -45.88 -31.87 51.55
C PRO A 64 -45.51 -30.59 52.32
N VAL A 65 -46.50 -29.72 52.57
CA VAL A 65 -46.39 -28.46 53.34
C VAL A 65 -45.63 -28.55 54.68
N GLY A 66 -45.64 -29.73 55.33
CA GLY A 66 -44.97 -29.95 56.61
C GLY A 66 -43.47 -30.26 56.53
N THR A 67 -42.92 -30.44 55.32
CA THR A 67 -41.51 -30.78 55.10
C THR A 67 -40.71 -29.52 54.75
N PRO A 68 -39.73 -29.11 55.58
CA PRO A 68 -38.84 -27.98 55.28
C PRO A 68 -38.19 -28.11 53.90
N GLY A 69 -38.12 -26.99 53.16
CA GLY A 69 -37.52 -26.95 51.82
C GLY A 69 -38.45 -27.36 50.67
N THR A 70 -39.67 -27.85 50.92
CA THR A 70 -40.65 -28.09 49.84
C THR A 70 -41.34 -26.78 49.42
N LEU A 71 -41.78 -26.66 48.17
CA LEU A 71 -42.41 -25.42 47.68
C LEU A 71 -43.66 -25.06 48.51
N GLN A 72 -44.50 -26.04 48.86
CA GLN A 72 -45.66 -25.82 49.74
C GLN A 72 -45.26 -25.30 51.12
N TYR A 73 -44.16 -25.80 51.70
CA TYR A 73 -43.65 -25.27 52.97
C TYR A 73 -43.28 -23.79 52.84
N HIS A 74 -42.62 -23.38 51.75
CA HIS A 74 -42.26 -21.99 51.51
C HIS A 74 -43.47 -21.10 51.23
N VAL A 75 -44.46 -21.57 50.47
CA VAL A 75 -45.75 -20.87 50.28
C VAL A 75 -46.44 -20.60 51.63
N ASN A 76 -46.47 -21.59 52.52
CA ASN A 76 -47.14 -21.46 53.81
C ASN A 76 -46.38 -20.58 54.82
N ASN A 77 -45.05 -20.68 54.86
CA ASN A 77 -44.24 -20.00 55.87
C ASN A 77 -43.70 -18.64 55.40
N ASN A 78 -43.56 -18.44 54.09
CA ASN A 78 -43.01 -17.23 53.47
C ASN A 78 -43.92 -16.69 52.33
N PRO A 79 -45.23 -16.46 52.58
CA PRO A 79 -46.20 -16.14 51.52
C PRO A 79 -45.90 -14.82 50.80
N SER A 80 -45.16 -13.89 51.40
CA SER A 80 -44.75 -12.64 50.72
C SER A 80 -43.85 -12.87 49.51
N VAL A 81 -43.13 -14.00 49.47
CA VAL A 81 -42.21 -14.35 48.39
C VAL A 81 -42.84 -15.35 47.44
N TYR A 82 -43.46 -16.40 47.98
CA TYR A 82 -43.93 -17.55 47.20
C TYR A 82 -45.45 -17.57 46.99
N GLY A 83 -46.20 -16.67 47.63
CA GLY A 83 -47.66 -16.69 47.61
C GLY A 83 -48.26 -16.48 46.22
N HIS A 84 -47.54 -15.83 45.30
CA HIS A 84 -47.98 -15.63 43.91
C HIS A 84 -48.05 -16.94 43.11
N LEU A 85 -47.35 -17.99 43.56
CA LEU A 85 -47.33 -19.30 42.89
C LEU A 85 -48.61 -20.12 43.14
N VAL A 86 -49.48 -19.69 44.06
CA VAL A 86 -50.73 -20.38 44.37
C VAL A 86 -51.94 -19.45 44.31
N ASN A 87 -53.08 -20.02 43.93
CA ASN A 87 -54.40 -19.43 44.14
C ASN A 87 -55.17 -20.31 45.13
N GLY A 88 -55.15 -19.95 46.42
CA GLY A 88 -55.68 -20.81 47.48
C GLY A 88 -54.80 -22.05 47.70
N SER A 89 -55.31 -23.24 47.38
CA SER A 89 -54.60 -24.52 47.53
C SER A 89 -54.10 -25.14 46.22
N THR A 90 -54.31 -24.46 45.08
CA THR A 90 -53.89 -24.91 43.75
C THR A 90 -52.74 -24.04 43.23
N TRP A 91 -51.81 -24.64 42.49
CA TRP A 91 -50.76 -23.89 41.79
C TRP A 91 -51.38 -22.96 40.74
N THR A 92 -50.85 -21.75 40.63
CA THR A 92 -51.26 -20.78 39.62
C THR A 92 -50.75 -21.23 38.25
N GLU A 93 -51.55 -21.01 37.20
CA GLU A 93 -51.14 -21.12 35.80
C GLU A 93 -50.94 -19.71 35.23
N ARG A 94 -49.83 -19.49 34.53
CA ARG A 94 -49.56 -18.27 33.74
C ARG A 94 -50.06 -18.49 32.32
N ASP A 95 -51.10 -17.78 31.92
CA ASP A 95 -51.67 -17.84 30.56
C ASP A 95 -50.81 -17.10 29.52
N ASP A 96 -50.01 -16.15 29.97
CA ASP A 96 -49.03 -15.37 29.20
C ASP A 96 -47.66 -16.03 29.06
N VAL A 97 -47.39 -17.14 29.76
CA VAL A 97 -46.12 -17.87 29.69
C VAL A 97 -46.35 -19.33 29.35
N TRP A 98 -45.86 -19.75 28.21
CA TRP A 98 -45.90 -21.12 27.73
C TRP A 98 -44.59 -21.85 27.99
N ILE A 99 -44.66 -23.18 28.14
CA ILE A 99 -43.49 -24.04 28.26
C ILE A 99 -43.65 -25.29 27.40
N TYR A 100 -42.57 -25.69 26.73
CA TYR A 100 -42.40 -27.01 26.14
C TYR A 100 -41.28 -27.76 26.88
N TYR A 101 -41.57 -28.97 27.35
CA TYR A 101 -40.56 -29.85 27.96
C TYR A 101 -40.84 -31.32 27.65
N GLU A 102 -39.89 -32.00 27.01
CA GLU A 102 -39.93 -33.45 26.85
C GLU A 102 -39.31 -34.16 28.07
N ARG A 103 -40.12 -34.36 29.11
CA ARG A 103 -39.69 -35.04 30.33
C ARG A 103 -39.27 -36.48 30.04
N GLY A 104 -38.05 -36.82 30.45
CA GLY A 104 -37.51 -38.17 30.36
C GLY A 104 -37.41 -38.71 28.92
N GLY A 105 -37.38 -37.83 27.91
CA GLY A 105 -37.26 -38.20 26.49
C GLY A 105 -38.44 -39.03 25.95
N SER A 106 -39.62 -38.89 26.53
CA SER A 106 -40.81 -39.64 26.09
C SER A 106 -42.15 -39.00 26.47
N THR A 107 -42.18 -38.12 27.48
CA THR A 107 -43.40 -37.44 27.92
C THR A 107 -43.32 -35.96 27.57
N VAL A 108 -44.00 -35.55 26.50
CA VAL A 108 -44.12 -34.14 26.11
C VAL A 108 -45.10 -33.42 27.03
N LEU A 109 -44.62 -32.37 27.69
CA LEU A 109 -45.41 -31.45 28.49
C LEU A 109 -45.42 -30.11 27.76
N SER A 110 -46.59 -29.65 27.34
CA SER A 110 -46.76 -28.38 26.61
C SER A 110 -48.02 -27.65 27.10
N GLY A 111 -47.88 -26.37 27.47
CA GLY A 111 -49.01 -25.53 27.88
C GLY A 111 -48.56 -24.33 28.72
N SER A 112 -49.51 -23.74 29.44
CA SER A 112 -49.26 -22.67 30.42
C SER A 112 -48.27 -23.11 31.50
N LEU A 113 -47.43 -22.18 31.95
CA LEU A 113 -46.46 -22.42 33.00
C LEU A 113 -47.17 -22.57 34.35
N THR A 114 -46.84 -23.62 35.08
CA THR A 114 -47.28 -23.87 36.46
C THR A 114 -46.26 -24.74 37.18
N ALA A 115 -46.45 -25.03 38.46
CA ALA A 115 -45.56 -25.94 39.18
C ALA A 115 -45.77 -27.39 38.69
N GLY A 116 -44.67 -28.16 38.63
CA GLY A 116 -44.73 -29.58 38.23
C GLY A 116 -44.14 -29.87 36.86
N TYR A 117 -43.34 -28.97 36.26
CA TYR A 117 -42.49 -29.20 35.08
C TYR A 117 -41.05 -29.64 35.44
N GLY A 118 -40.84 -30.15 36.66
CA GLY A 118 -39.58 -30.75 37.09
C GLY A 118 -39.30 -32.12 36.45
N SER A 119 -38.35 -32.87 37.01
CA SER A 119 -38.06 -34.28 36.67
C SER A 119 -39.25 -35.23 36.87
N SER A 120 -40.24 -34.83 37.66
CA SER A 120 -41.52 -35.51 37.89
C SER A 120 -42.66 -34.49 38.06
N ALA A 121 -43.91 -34.96 38.03
CA ALA A 121 -45.07 -34.10 38.28
C ALA A 121 -45.13 -33.51 39.71
N THR A 122 -44.28 -33.99 40.63
CA THR A 122 -44.20 -33.53 42.02
C THR A 122 -42.96 -32.68 42.29
N THR A 123 -42.20 -32.31 41.26
CA THR A 123 -40.97 -31.52 41.39
C THR A 123 -40.97 -30.29 40.49
N MET A 124 -40.10 -29.34 40.80
CA MET A 124 -39.81 -28.14 40.01
C MET A 124 -38.31 -27.99 39.76
N GLY A 125 -37.95 -27.26 38.70
CA GLY A 125 -36.61 -26.73 38.49
C GLY A 125 -36.62 -25.20 38.38
N PRO A 126 -35.53 -24.59 37.91
CA PRO A 126 -35.42 -23.15 37.77
C PRO A 126 -36.48 -22.57 36.81
N GLU A 127 -37.07 -23.39 35.93
CA GLU A 127 -38.04 -22.95 34.92
C GLU A 127 -39.22 -22.18 35.51
N LEU A 128 -39.68 -22.59 36.70
CA LEU A 128 -40.87 -22.00 37.30
C LEU A 128 -40.64 -20.51 37.56
N GLN A 129 -39.56 -20.17 38.27
CA GLN A 129 -39.31 -18.78 38.61
C GLN A 129 -38.70 -17.98 37.45
N ILE A 130 -37.97 -18.63 36.54
CA ILE A 130 -37.53 -17.99 35.30
C ILE A 130 -38.75 -17.50 34.51
N GLY A 131 -39.72 -18.36 34.28
CA GLY A 131 -40.89 -18.00 33.50
C GLY A 131 -41.79 -16.97 34.18
N HIS A 132 -41.98 -17.04 35.50
CA HIS A 132 -42.71 -16.00 36.22
C HIS A 132 -42.02 -14.62 36.09
N ALA A 133 -40.70 -14.55 36.30
CA ALA A 133 -39.98 -13.29 36.22
C ALA A 133 -39.91 -12.72 34.80
N LEU A 134 -39.75 -13.57 33.78
CA LEU A 134 -39.74 -13.13 32.39
C LEU A 134 -41.14 -12.75 31.88
N GLY A 135 -42.19 -13.45 32.30
CA GLY A 135 -43.55 -13.04 31.98
C GLY A 135 -43.95 -11.72 32.64
N ASP A 136 -43.38 -11.37 33.80
CA ASP A 136 -43.59 -10.04 34.41
C ASP A 136 -42.82 -8.93 33.67
N LEU A 137 -41.83 -9.28 32.84
CA LEU A 137 -40.98 -8.35 32.10
C LEU A 137 -41.55 -7.99 30.72
N TYR A 138 -42.29 -8.91 30.10
CA TYR A 138 -42.83 -8.76 28.75
C TYR A 138 -44.34 -8.65 28.76
N ASP A 139 -44.89 -7.75 27.94
CA ASP A 139 -46.33 -7.71 27.66
C ASP A 139 -46.71 -8.78 26.62
N GLU A 140 -45.73 -9.23 25.81
CA GLU A 140 -45.87 -10.29 24.81
C GLU A 140 -45.82 -11.70 25.45
N PRO A 141 -46.44 -12.71 24.81
CA PRO A 141 -46.35 -14.09 25.27
C PRO A 141 -44.89 -14.58 25.32
N VAL A 142 -44.52 -15.22 26.43
CA VAL A 142 -43.20 -15.82 26.64
C VAL A 142 -43.27 -17.33 26.41
N LEU A 143 -42.33 -17.90 25.67
CA LEU A 143 -42.19 -19.35 25.48
C LEU A 143 -40.86 -19.84 26.06
N LEU A 144 -40.94 -20.79 26.99
CA LEU A 144 -39.78 -21.53 27.49
C LEU A 144 -39.65 -22.86 26.72
N ILE A 145 -38.54 -23.07 26.02
CA ILE A 145 -38.20 -24.38 25.44
C ILE A 145 -37.15 -25.03 26.34
N LYS A 146 -37.57 -26.04 27.10
CA LYS A 146 -36.73 -26.70 28.10
C LYS A 146 -36.13 -27.99 27.53
N THR A 147 -34.82 -28.00 27.36
CA THR A 147 -34.01 -29.10 26.80
C THR A 147 -33.06 -29.62 27.87
N ALA A 148 -33.62 -30.38 28.82
CA ALA A 148 -32.90 -30.83 30.00
C ALA A 148 -32.96 -32.34 30.18
N TRP A 149 -31.81 -32.95 30.46
CA TRP A 149 -31.67 -34.41 30.59
C TRP A 149 -30.74 -34.82 31.73
N GLY A 150 -31.20 -35.75 32.57
CA GLY A 150 -30.43 -36.23 33.71
C GLY A 150 -29.13 -36.94 33.33
N GLY A 151 -28.08 -36.70 34.13
CA GLY A 151 -26.82 -37.42 33.99
C GLY A 151 -26.00 -37.10 32.74
N LYS A 152 -26.13 -35.90 32.18
CA LYS A 152 -25.40 -35.45 30.98
C LYS A 152 -24.23 -34.53 31.30
N SER A 153 -23.14 -34.73 30.58
CA SER A 153 -21.88 -33.99 30.68
C SER A 153 -21.70 -33.03 29.51
N LEU A 154 -20.95 -31.95 29.72
CA LEU A 154 -20.52 -31.06 28.64
C LEU A 154 -19.37 -31.68 27.83
N ALA A 155 -18.51 -32.46 28.48
CA ALA A 155 -17.39 -33.11 27.81
C ALA A 155 -17.79 -34.16 26.77
N VAL A 156 -18.96 -34.80 26.89
CA VAL A 156 -19.47 -35.83 25.97
C VAL A 156 -20.83 -35.46 25.39
N ASP A 157 -21.86 -35.41 26.22
CA ASP A 157 -23.26 -35.37 25.76
C ASP A 157 -23.60 -34.05 25.05
N PHE A 158 -23.25 -32.91 25.66
CA PHE A 158 -23.45 -31.57 25.11
C PHE A 158 -22.20 -31.02 24.42
N ARG A 159 -21.22 -31.88 24.09
CA ARG A 159 -19.95 -31.44 23.52
C ARG A 159 -20.21 -30.64 22.23
N PRO A 160 -19.77 -29.38 22.14
CA PRO A 160 -20.05 -28.57 20.98
C PRO A 160 -19.13 -28.95 19.80
N PRO A 161 -19.56 -28.73 18.54
CA PRO A 161 -18.85 -29.21 17.35
C PRO A 161 -17.42 -28.67 17.23
N SER A 162 -17.15 -27.42 17.63
CA SER A 162 -15.80 -26.84 17.64
C SER A 162 -14.86 -27.49 18.67
N SER A 163 -15.39 -28.19 19.67
CA SER A 163 -14.61 -29.02 20.60
C SER A 163 -14.31 -30.42 20.04
N GLY A 164 -14.80 -30.72 18.83
CA GLY A 164 -14.55 -31.95 18.09
C GLY A 164 -15.49 -33.10 18.47
N TRP A 165 -16.00 -33.81 17.46
CA TRP A 165 -16.81 -35.02 17.63
C TRP A 165 -16.11 -36.24 17.02
N SER A 166 -16.15 -37.36 17.73
CA SER A 166 -15.72 -38.65 17.17
C SER A 166 -16.61 -39.15 16.04
N THR A 167 -17.88 -38.74 16.03
CA THR A 167 -18.90 -39.06 15.03
C THR A 167 -19.59 -37.77 14.61
N ASN A 168 -19.52 -37.37 13.33
CA ASN A 168 -20.09 -36.11 12.85
C ASN A 168 -21.00 -36.34 11.61
N PRO A 169 -22.32 -36.09 11.69
CA PRO A 169 -23.06 -35.67 12.90
C PRO A 169 -23.25 -36.84 13.90
N PRO A 170 -23.45 -36.56 15.20
CA PRO A 170 -23.82 -37.57 16.18
C PRO A 170 -25.20 -38.14 15.84
N THR A 171 -25.39 -39.45 16.05
CA THR A 171 -26.62 -40.15 15.61
C THR A 171 -27.32 -40.95 16.70
N ALA A 172 -26.65 -41.23 17.83
CA ALA A 172 -27.25 -41.95 18.94
C ALA A 172 -26.76 -41.46 20.31
N PRO A 173 -27.56 -41.64 21.39
CA PRO A 173 -27.13 -41.34 22.75
C PRO A 173 -25.80 -42.02 23.10
N GLY A 174 -24.81 -41.23 23.54
CA GLY A 174 -23.45 -41.67 23.83
C GLY A 174 -22.42 -41.23 22.79
N ASP A 175 -22.84 -40.84 21.58
CA ASP A 175 -22.00 -40.07 20.67
C ASP A 175 -21.69 -38.69 21.27
N GLN A 176 -20.49 -38.18 21.03
CA GLN A 176 -20.11 -36.82 21.44
C GLN A 176 -21.00 -35.80 20.73
N GLY A 177 -21.63 -34.90 21.50
CA GLY A 177 -22.52 -33.86 20.99
C GLY A 177 -23.94 -34.32 20.65
N PHE A 178 -24.32 -35.56 20.96
CA PHE A 178 -25.69 -36.02 20.67
C PHE A 178 -26.75 -35.12 21.30
N TYR A 179 -26.61 -34.76 22.59
CA TYR A 179 -27.58 -33.91 23.27
C TYR A 179 -27.42 -32.43 22.93
N TYR A 180 -26.25 -32.01 22.43
CA TYR A 180 -26.12 -30.70 21.76
C TYR A 180 -27.03 -30.64 20.53
N GLN A 181 -26.97 -31.67 19.67
CA GLN A 181 -27.82 -31.76 18.48
C GLN A 181 -29.31 -31.87 18.85
N GLU A 182 -29.64 -32.57 19.93
CA GLU A 182 -31.03 -32.66 20.39
C GLU A 182 -31.57 -31.30 20.88
N ILE A 183 -30.75 -30.41 21.45
CA ILE A 183 -31.18 -29.03 21.75
C ILE A 183 -31.66 -28.37 20.45
N LEU A 184 -30.85 -28.41 19.39
CA LEU A 184 -31.18 -27.80 18.11
C LEU A 184 -32.40 -28.45 17.45
N ASN A 185 -32.50 -29.78 17.52
CA ASN A 185 -33.63 -30.53 16.96
C ASN A 185 -34.94 -30.18 17.66
N THR A 186 -34.96 -30.17 19.00
CA THR A 186 -36.16 -29.80 19.77
C THR A 186 -36.53 -28.34 19.54
N VAL A 187 -35.57 -27.42 19.54
CA VAL A 187 -35.83 -26.00 19.26
C VAL A 187 -36.42 -25.83 17.87
N SER A 188 -35.84 -26.46 16.85
CA SER A 188 -36.36 -26.42 15.49
C SER A 188 -37.77 -27.01 15.38
N ASP A 189 -38.04 -28.14 16.03
CA ASP A 189 -39.36 -28.79 16.02
C ASP A 189 -40.43 -27.88 16.63
N VAL A 190 -40.18 -27.40 17.85
CA VAL A 190 -41.14 -26.54 18.58
C VAL A 190 -41.42 -25.26 17.81
N LEU A 191 -40.38 -24.59 17.30
CA LEU A 191 -40.52 -23.32 16.57
C LEU A 191 -41.21 -23.50 15.20
N THR A 192 -41.02 -24.65 14.54
CA THR A 192 -41.72 -24.97 13.29
C THR A 192 -43.19 -25.33 13.54
N ASN A 193 -43.49 -25.93 14.70
CA ASN A 193 -44.79 -26.48 15.05
C ASN A 193 -45.50 -25.70 16.18
N LEU A 194 -45.25 -24.39 16.33
CA LEU A 194 -45.81 -23.56 17.41
C LEU A 194 -47.33 -23.67 17.55
N GLN A 195 -48.09 -23.62 16.45
CA GLN A 195 -49.55 -23.73 16.47
C GLN A 195 -50.03 -25.09 17.01
N THR A 196 -49.27 -26.15 16.74
CA THR A 196 -49.59 -27.52 17.18
C THR A 196 -49.33 -27.70 18.67
N HIS A 197 -48.23 -27.14 19.18
CA HIS A 197 -47.88 -27.23 20.60
C HIS A 197 -48.66 -26.22 21.46
N PHE A 198 -49.00 -25.07 20.90
CA PHE A 198 -49.67 -23.95 21.58
C PHE A 198 -50.85 -23.45 20.72
N PRO A 199 -52.06 -24.01 20.90
CA PRO A 199 -53.23 -23.63 20.11
C PRO A 199 -53.64 -22.15 20.20
N GLU A 200 -53.17 -21.45 21.24
CA GLU A 200 -53.38 -20.02 21.48
C GLU A 200 -52.42 -19.12 20.68
N TYR A 201 -51.40 -19.69 20.04
CA TYR A 201 -50.56 -19.00 19.08
C TYR A 201 -51.42 -18.54 17.89
N ASN A 202 -51.26 -17.28 17.47
CA ASN A 202 -52.07 -16.64 16.43
C ASN A 202 -51.27 -16.37 15.13
N GLY A 203 -50.06 -16.93 15.00
CA GLY A 203 -49.21 -16.72 13.83
C GLY A 203 -48.36 -15.45 13.87
N GLN A 204 -48.19 -14.82 15.04
CA GLN A 204 -47.44 -13.57 15.23
C GLN A 204 -45.90 -13.68 15.05
N GLY A 205 -45.38 -14.86 14.73
CA GLY A 205 -43.94 -15.11 14.68
C GLY A 205 -43.31 -15.30 16.07
N TYR A 206 -41.99 -15.45 16.09
CA TYR A 206 -41.22 -15.61 17.32
C TYR A 206 -39.86 -14.90 17.24
N GLU A 207 -39.27 -14.66 18.39
CA GLU A 207 -37.93 -14.12 18.56
C GLU A 207 -37.16 -14.97 19.57
N LEU A 208 -35.93 -15.39 19.24
CA LEU A 208 -35.04 -16.04 20.21
C LEU A 208 -34.37 -14.95 21.07
N VAL A 209 -34.71 -14.92 22.36
CA VAL A 209 -34.37 -13.80 23.24
C VAL A 209 -33.24 -14.13 24.21
N GLY A 210 -33.13 -15.37 24.68
CA GLY A 210 -32.05 -15.70 25.62
C GLY A 210 -31.90 -17.19 25.89
N PHE A 211 -30.76 -17.54 26.47
CA PHE A 211 -30.37 -18.91 26.80
C PHE A 211 -29.97 -19.02 28.27
N ALA A 212 -30.62 -19.93 29.00
CA ALA A 212 -30.32 -20.26 30.39
C ALA A 212 -29.66 -21.64 30.46
N TRP A 213 -28.42 -21.68 30.93
CA TRP A 213 -27.62 -22.91 31.06
C TRP A 213 -27.43 -23.29 32.53
N HIS A 214 -27.85 -24.51 32.90
CA HIS A 214 -27.58 -25.05 34.23
C HIS A 214 -27.12 -26.51 34.18
N GLN A 215 -25.79 -26.68 34.16
CA GLN A 215 -25.13 -27.98 34.03
C GLN A 215 -23.80 -27.97 34.80
N GLY A 216 -23.22 -29.15 35.07
CA GLY A 216 -21.80 -29.24 35.44
C GLY A 216 -21.45 -30.35 36.44
N TRP A 217 -22.44 -30.94 37.11
CA TRP A 217 -22.17 -31.96 38.14
C TRP A 217 -21.42 -33.17 37.57
N ASN A 218 -21.80 -33.65 36.39
CA ASN A 218 -21.16 -34.82 35.79
C ASN A 218 -19.73 -34.55 35.30
N ASP A 219 -19.43 -33.32 34.91
CA ASP A 219 -18.06 -32.89 34.58
C ASP A 219 -17.22 -32.66 35.85
N ARG A 220 -17.84 -32.21 36.95
CA ARG A 220 -17.18 -32.05 38.26
C ARG A 220 -16.67 -33.37 38.84
N VAL A 221 -17.37 -34.49 38.62
CA VAL A 221 -17.01 -35.79 39.22
C VAL A 221 -16.01 -36.61 38.40
N ASN A 222 -15.57 -36.11 37.24
CA ASN A 222 -14.53 -36.71 36.41
C ASN A 222 -13.41 -35.69 36.15
N GLN A 223 -12.15 -36.04 36.45
CA GLN A 223 -11.03 -35.09 36.27
C GLN A 223 -10.85 -34.67 34.81
N SER A 224 -10.89 -35.59 33.85
CA SER A 224 -10.67 -35.24 32.45
C SER A 224 -11.77 -34.33 31.90
N PHE A 225 -13.01 -34.51 32.37
CA PHE A 225 -14.13 -33.66 31.95
C PHE A 225 -14.05 -32.29 32.62
N ASN A 226 -13.58 -32.23 33.87
CA ASN A 226 -13.31 -30.99 34.59
C ASN A 226 -12.26 -30.14 33.87
N ASP A 227 -11.17 -30.76 33.42
CA ASP A 227 -10.03 -30.09 32.78
C ASP A 227 -10.41 -29.45 31.45
N GLU A 228 -11.38 -30.01 30.72
CA GLU A 228 -11.85 -29.48 29.43
C GLU A 228 -13.04 -28.51 29.55
N TYR A 229 -13.62 -28.35 30.75
CA TYR A 229 -14.93 -27.72 30.91
C TYR A 229 -14.96 -26.26 30.45
N GLU A 230 -13.94 -25.47 30.79
CA GLU A 230 -13.87 -24.04 30.45
C GLU A 230 -13.87 -23.82 28.93
N GLN A 231 -12.99 -24.53 28.22
CA GLN A 231 -12.90 -24.46 26.76
C GLN A 231 -14.17 -24.98 26.09
N ASN A 232 -14.73 -26.10 26.57
CA ASN A 232 -15.96 -26.65 26.02
C ASN A 232 -17.14 -25.71 26.26
N LEU A 233 -17.18 -24.97 27.37
CA LEU A 233 -18.27 -24.03 27.67
C LEU A 233 -18.19 -22.78 26.79
N GLU A 234 -16.98 -22.22 26.61
CA GLU A 234 -16.75 -21.14 25.65
C GLU A 234 -17.24 -21.55 24.24
N ASN A 235 -16.80 -22.71 23.78
CA ASN A 235 -17.16 -23.28 22.48
C ASN A 235 -18.67 -23.52 22.37
N PHE A 236 -19.32 -23.99 23.45
CA PHE A 236 -20.75 -24.27 23.47
C PHE A 236 -21.58 -23.02 23.27
N ILE A 237 -21.22 -21.91 23.94
CA ILE A 237 -21.92 -20.63 23.79
C ILE A 237 -21.82 -20.13 22.35
N GLN A 238 -20.62 -20.19 21.76
CA GLN A 238 -20.37 -19.71 20.40
C GLN A 238 -21.06 -20.58 19.35
N ASP A 239 -20.97 -21.90 19.47
CA ASP A 239 -21.57 -22.82 18.51
C ASP A 239 -23.11 -22.76 18.55
N ILE A 240 -23.73 -22.67 19.73
CA ILE A 240 -25.20 -22.49 19.83
C ILE A 240 -25.64 -21.18 19.14
N ARG A 241 -24.92 -20.07 19.35
CA ARG A 241 -25.20 -18.79 18.69
C ARG A 241 -25.10 -18.90 17.17
N SER A 242 -24.08 -19.59 16.69
CA SER A 242 -23.89 -19.85 15.25
C SER A 242 -25.02 -20.70 14.68
N ASP A 243 -25.32 -21.84 15.31
CA ASP A 243 -26.28 -22.83 14.80
C ASP A 243 -27.73 -22.32 14.88
N LEU A 244 -28.05 -21.47 15.86
CA LEU A 244 -29.33 -20.77 15.95
C LEU A 244 -29.37 -19.46 15.14
N ALA A 245 -28.30 -19.14 14.40
CA ALA A 245 -28.15 -17.91 13.62
C ALA A 245 -28.46 -16.62 14.43
N THR A 246 -28.08 -16.61 15.71
CA THR A 246 -28.33 -15.50 16.65
C THR A 246 -27.01 -15.13 17.35
N PRO A 247 -26.09 -14.39 16.68
CA PRO A 247 -24.71 -14.20 17.11
C PRO A 247 -24.55 -13.50 18.47
N ASN A 248 -25.54 -12.72 18.89
CA ASN A 248 -25.55 -11.99 20.17
C ASN A 248 -26.55 -12.57 21.17
N LEU A 249 -27.01 -13.82 21.02
CA LEU A 249 -27.98 -14.41 21.94
C LEU A 249 -27.44 -14.33 23.39
N PRO A 250 -28.14 -13.64 24.31
CA PRO A 250 -27.73 -13.56 25.71
C PRO A 250 -27.68 -14.93 26.39
N PHE A 251 -26.61 -15.21 27.12
CA PHE A 251 -26.41 -16.45 27.88
C PHE A 251 -26.33 -16.17 29.37
N VAL A 252 -27.11 -16.90 30.17
CA VAL A 252 -27.01 -16.87 31.63
C VAL A 252 -26.69 -18.25 32.15
N ILE A 253 -25.59 -18.35 32.90
CA ILE A 253 -25.02 -19.62 33.38
C ILE A 253 -25.18 -19.69 34.90
N ALA A 254 -25.79 -20.75 35.41
CA ALA A 254 -25.83 -21.00 36.85
C ALA A 254 -24.73 -21.96 37.28
N THR A 255 -23.87 -21.54 38.22
CA THR A 255 -22.75 -22.37 38.68
C THR A 255 -23.21 -23.62 39.43
N THR A 256 -22.30 -24.57 39.65
CA THR A 256 -22.52 -25.78 40.48
C THR A 256 -22.19 -25.56 41.97
N GLY A 257 -22.77 -24.55 42.60
CA GLY A 257 -22.51 -24.13 43.99
C GLY A 257 -22.96 -25.07 45.12
N MET A 258 -23.17 -26.37 44.85
CA MET A 258 -23.54 -27.34 45.88
C MET A 258 -22.49 -27.37 47.00
N SER A 259 -22.92 -27.62 48.24
CA SER A 259 -22.14 -27.46 49.48
C SER A 259 -21.82 -26.00 49.87
N GLY A 260 -22.27 -25.03 49.08
CA GLY A 260 -22.13 -23.59 49.34
C GLY A 260 -20.68 -23.14 49.49
N TRP A 261 -20.46 -22.07 50.26
CA TRP A 261 -19.12 -21.51 50.53
C TRP A 261 -18.18 -22.44 51.32
N SER A 262 -18.69 -23.53 51.87
CA SER A 262 -17.89 -24.52 52.61
C SER A 262 -17.31 -25.62 51.69
N GLU A 263 -17.54 -25.54 50.38
CA GLU A 263 -16.98 -26.49 49.42
C GLU A 263 -15.44 -26.45 49.42
N THR A 264 -14.81 -27.62 49.45
CA THR A 264 -13.34 -27.76 49.51
C THR A 264 -12.81 -28.75 48.48
N HIS A 265 -13.67 -29.50 47.79
CA HIS A 265 -13.22 -30.47 46.81
C HIS A 265 -12.58 -29.74 45.61
N PRO A 266 -11.33 -30.06 45.22
CA PRO A 266 -10.59 -29.29 44.21
C PRO A 266 -11.31 -29.23 42.86
N ARG A 267 -11.83 -30.36 42.36
CA ARG A 267 -12.64 -30.39 41.13
C ARG A 267 -13.92 -29.55 41.21
N ALA A 268 -14.53 -29.49 42.39
CA ALA A 268 -15.75 -28.73 42.58
C ALA A 268 -15.50 -27.23 42.46
N LEU A 269 -14.44 -26.75 43.10
CA LEU A 269 -13.96 -25.38 43.02
C LEU A 269 -13.47 -25.04 41.60
N SER A 270 -12.72 -25.95 40.98
CA SER A 270 -12.21 -25.81 39.60
C SER A 270 -13.34 -25.65 38.58
N LEU A 271 -14.38 -26.48 38.65
CA LEU A 271 -15.50 -26.37 37.72
C LEU A 271 -16.26 -25.05 37.89
N MET A 272 -16.49 -24.62 39.14
CA MET A 272 -17.15 -23.33 39.39
C MET A 272 -16.29 -22.17 38.92
N ALA A 273 -14.96 -22.26 39.05
CA ALA A 273 -14.05 -21.27 38.50
C ALA A 273 -14.16 -21.19 36.97
N ALA A 274 -14.21 -22.33 36.27
CA ALA A 274 -14.44 -22.39 34.82
C ALA A 274 -15.78 -21.78 34.41
N GLN A 275 -16.84 -21.97 35.20
CA GLN A 275 -18.15 -21.33 34.97
C GLN A 275 -18.09 -19.81 35.16
N LEU A 276 -17.49 -19.36 36.26
CA LEU A 276 -17.31 -17.92 36.57
C LEU A 276 -16.37 -17.22 35.58
N ALA A 277 -15.44 -17.96 34.97
CA ALA A 277 -14.49 -17.41 34.00
C ALA A 277 -15.19 -16.86 32.74
N MET A 278 -16.41 -17.29 32.41
CA MET A 278 -17.16 -16.77 31.27
C MET A 278 -17.51 -15.28 31.39
N GLU A 279 -17.45 -14.71 32.61
CA GLU A 279 -17.57 -13.26 32.87
C GLU A 279 -16.21 -12.53 32.98
N ASN A 280 -15.09 -13.21 32.73
CA ASN A 280 -13.79 -12.57 32.66
C ASN A 280 -13.57 -11.98 31.26
N PHE A 281 -14.12 -10.80 31.01
CA PHE A 281 -14.09 -10.15 29.69
C PHE A 281 -12.69 -9.71 29.23
N SER A 282 -11.70 -9.69 30.12
CA SER A 282 -10.30 -9.54 29.69
C SER A 282 -9.76 -10.79 29.00
N VAL A 283 -10.33 -11.97 29.30
CA VAL A 283 -9.98 -13.24 28.66
C VAL A 283 -10.95 -13.56 27.52
N TYR A 284 -12.25 -13.28 27.72
CA TYR A 284 -13.32 -13.52 26.76
C TYR A 284 -14.06 -12.22 26.39
N PRO A 285 -13.42 -11.27 25.69
CA PRO A 285 -14.04 -9.98 25.36
C PRO A 285 -15.31 -10.12 24.51
N GLN A 286 -15.42 -11.18 23.71
CA GLN A 286 -16.61 -11.48 22.91
C GLN A 286 -17.87 -11.80 23.74
N PHE A 287 -17.74 -11.98 25.05
CA PHE A 287 -18.84 -12.27 25.96
C PHE A 287 -19.34 -11.04 26.74
N GLU A 288 -18.62 -9.91 26.66
CA GLU A 288 -19.01 -8.68 27.34
C GLU A 288 -20.39 -8.20 26.88
N GLY A 289 -21.28 -7.91 27.84
CA GLY A 289 -22.64 -7.46 27.57
C GLY A 289 -23.63 -8.54 27.11
N ASN A 290 -23.18 -9.76 26.80
CA ASN A 290 -24.05 -10.84 26.29
C ASN A 290 -23.94 -12.17 27.06
N VAL A 291 -23.06 -12.29 28.05
CA VAL A 291 -22.97 -13.45 28.95
C VAL A 291 -22.96 -12.98 30.39
N ALA A 292 -23.71 -13.67 31.25
CA ALA A 292 -23.70 -13.50 32.69
C ALA A 292 -23.65 -14.83 33.44
N VAL A 293 -23.10 -14.83 34.65
CA VAL A 293 -22.94 -16.03 35.49
C VAL A 293 -23.53 -15.77 36.87
N VAL A 294 -24.47 -16.63 37.25
CA VAL A 294 -25.06 -16.66 38.59
C VAL A 294 -24.25 -17.59 39.48
N ASP A 295 -23.55 -17.03 40.47
CA ASP A 295 -22.92 -17.80 41.53
C ASP A 295 -23.96 -18.34 42.53
N THR A 296 -24.14 -19.65 42.52
CA THR A 296 -25.23 -20.31 43.25
C THR A 296 -24.84 -20.75 44.66
N ARG A 297 -23.63 -20.45 45.13
CA ARG A 297 -23.15 -20.88 46.46
C ARG A 297 -24.01 -20.36 47.61
N ASP A 298 -24.60 -19.18 47.46
CA ASP A 298 -25.52 -18.59 48.46
C ASP A 298 -26.89 -19.29 48.52
N PHE A 299 -27.23 -20.09 47.51
CA PHE A 299 -28.52 -20.78 47.42
C PHE A 299 -28.49 -22.17 48.05
N TRP A 300 -27.32 -22.61 48.55
CA TRP A 300 -27.19 -23.88 49.25
C TRP A 300 -28.07 -23.93 50.51
N ARG A 301 -28.72 -25.07 50.72
CA ARG A 301 -29.50 -25.40 51.92
C ARG A 301 -29.07 -26.77 52.42
N ASP A 302 -28.73 -26.86 53.70
CA ASP A 302 -28.30 -28.12 54.30
C ASP A 302 -29.43 -29.16 54.33
N ALA A 303 -29.07 -30.43 54.37
CA ALA A 303 -30.01 -31.55 54.39
C ALA A 303 -31.00 -31.46 55.58
N ALA A 304 -30.58 -30.87 56.71
CA ALA A 304 -31.42 -30.69 57.90
C ALA A 304 -32.65 -29.78 57.69
N VAL A 305 -32.62 -28.93 56.66
CA VAL A 305 -33.70 -28.00 56.31
C VAL A 305 -34.24 -28.25 54.90
N SER A 306 -34.05 -29.47 54.39
CA SER A 306 -34.39 -29.84 53.03
C SER A 306 -35.14 -31.18 52.96
N PRO A 307 -35.83 -31.48 51.85
CA PRO A 307 -36.64 -32.70 51.73
C PRO A 307 -35.85 -34.00 51.63
N ALA A 308 -34.58 -33.94 51.21
CA ALA A 308 -33.72 -35.12 51.04
C ALA A 308 -32.25 -34.83 51.37
N ASP A 309 -31.47 -35.86 51.61
CA ASP A 309 -30.01 -35.79 51.68
C ASP A 309 -29.42 -36.19 50.32
N GLN A 310 -29.50 -35.25 49.37
CA GLN A 310 -29.14 -35.47 47.97
C GLN A 310 -28.36 -34.25 47.45
N SER A 311 -27.14 -34.07 47.95
CA SER A 311 -26.33 -32.87 47.72
C SER A 311 -26.20 -32.46 46.25
N TYR A 312 -26.07 -33.44 45.35
CA TYR A 312 -25.94 -33.24 43.91
C TYR A 312 -27.19 -32.68 43.22
N HIS A 313 -28.33 -32.73 43.90
CA HIS A 313 -29.60 -32.09 43.51
C HIS A 313 -30.06 -31.09 44.58
N TRP A 314 -29.11 -30.39 45.21
CA TRP A 314 -29.42 -29.35 46.18
C TRP A 314 -30.32 -29.81 47.33
N ASN A 315 -30.13 -31.06 47.79
CA ASN A 315 -30.95 -31.69 48.82
C ASN A 315 -32.46 -31.73 48.50
N ARG A 316 -32.79 -31.66 47.20
CA ARG A 316 -34.15 -31.50 46.66
C ARG A 316 -34.92 -30.29 47.20
N ASN A 317 -34.19 -29.25 47.61
CA ASN A 317 -34.76 -28.04 48.17
C ASN A 317 -35.36 -27.16 47.06
N ALA A 318 -36.67 -26.94 47.09
CA ALA A 318 -37.38 -26.13 46.11
C ALA A 318 -37.02 -24.64 46.18
N GLU A 319 -36.72 -24.11 47.36
CA GLU A 319 -36.27 -22.71 47.49
C GLU A 319 -34.95 -22.48 46.76
N THR A 320 -34.02 -23.45 46.79
CA THR A 320 -32.78 -23.34 46.01
C THR A 320 -33.03 -23.21 44.51
N TYR A 321 -33.87 -24.07 43.93
CA TYR A 321 -34.21 -23.98 42.50
C TYR A 321 -34.96 -22.69 42.16
N PHE A 322 -35.83 -22.22 43.04
CA PHE A 322 -36.51 -20.93 42.90
C PHE A 322 -35.51 -19.76 42.87
N LEU A 323 -34.54 -19.73 43.80
CA LEU A 323 -33.53 -18.68 43.89
C LEU A 323 -32.58 -18.68 42.68
N ILE A 324 -32.20 -19.87 42.20
CA ILE A 324 -31.45 -20.02 40.95
C ILE A 324 -32.25 -19.42 39.80
N GLY A 325 -33.53 -19.79 39.65
CA GLY A 325 -34.38 -19.29 38.58
C GLY A 325 -34.58 -17.76 38.64
N ALA A 326 -34.83 -17.21 39.82
CA ALA A 326 -34.97 -15.76 40.03
C ALA A 326 -33.70 -15.00 39.63
N SER A 327 -32.54 -15.49 40.05
CA SER A 327 -31.26 -14.84 39.77
C SER A 327 -30.88 -14.95 38.30
N MET A 328 -31.17 -16.09 37.66
CA MET A 328 -30.94 -16.25 36.21
C MET A 328 -31.82 -15.30 35.40
N ALA A 329 -33.08 -15.12 35.78
CA ALA A 329 -33.98 -14.17 35.12
C ALA A 329 -33.55 -12.71 35.33
N GLN A 330 -33.03 -12.39 36.53
CA GLN A 330 -32.50 -11.06 36.81
C GLN A 330 -31.29 -10.72 35.93
N GLU A 331 -30.31 -11.62 35.84
CA GLU A 331 -29.15 -11.42 34.96
C GLU A 331 -29.56 -11.36 33.49
N MET A 332 -30.52 -12.20 33.09
CA MET A 332 -31.09 -12.15 31.74
C MET A 332 -31.70 -10.77 31.44
N ASN A 333 -32.46 -10.21 32.39
CA ASN A 333 -33.01 -8.86 32.26
C ASN A 333 -31.92 -7.78 32.19
N LEU A 334 -30.82 -7.91 32.94
CA LEU A 334 -29.71 -6.95 32.87
C LEU A 334 -28.96 -7.00 31.54
N LEU A 335 -28.88 -8.17 30.90
CA LEU A 335 -28.33 -8.32 29.55
C LEU A 335 -29.29 -7.74 28.49
N LEU A 336 -30.60 -7.95 28.65
CA LEU A 336 -31.62 -7.52 27.68
C LEU A 336 -31.98 -6.04 27.81
N ASN A 337 -31.95 -5.49 29.02
CA ASN A 337 -32.34 -4.13 29.36
C ASN A 337 -31.21 -3.47 30.18
N PRO A 338 -30.04 -3.21 29.59
CA PRO A 338 -28.96 -2.52 30.28
C PRO A 338 -29.41 -1.10 30.67
N PRO A 339 -29.05 -0.60 31.86
CA PRO A 339 -29.40 0.76 32.26
C PRO A 339 -28.73 1.81 31.34
N SER A 340 -29.50 2.84 30.96
CA SER A 340 -28.99 3.97 30.16
C SER A 340 -27.79 4.69 30.81
N GLY A 341 -26.83 5.13 29.99
CA GLY A 341 -25.52 5.63 30.44
C GLY A 341 -24.42 4.57 30.44
N SER A 342 -24.55 3.59 29.54
CA SER A 342 -23.65 2.44 29.40
C SER A 342 -22.71 2.57 28.20
N GLU A 343 -22.59 3.77 27.62
CA GLU A 343 -21.79 3.97 26.42
C GLU A 343 -20.36 3.44 26.59
N THR A 344 -19.84 2.81 25.54
CA THR A 344 -18.47 2.30 25.48
C THR A 344 -17.72 2.89 24.30
N ILE A 345 -16.39 2.88 24.38
CA ILE A 345 -15.50 3.24 23.27
C ILE A 345 -14.78 1.95 22.85
N ASP A 346 -15.38 1.23 21.91
CA ASP A 346 -14.93 -0.13 21.53
C ASP A 346 -13.64 -0.12 20.70
N ALA A 347 -13.41 0.96 19.95
CA ALA A 347 -12.21 1.10 19.14
C ALA A 347 -11.83 2.55 18.86
N VAL A 348 -10.51 2.78 18.76
CA VAL A 348 -9.93 4.05 18.32
C VAL A 348 -8.94 3.76 17.18
N TYR A 349 -9.25 4.32 16.02
CA TYR A 349 -8.49 4.22 14.79
C TYR A 349 -7.82 5.54 14.45
N PHE A 350 -6.68 5.46 13.78
CA PHE A 350 -6.00 6.59 13.16
C PHE A 350 -5.81 6.33 11.66
N GLY A 351 -5.83 7.38 10.85
CA GLY A 351 -5.73 7.26 9.40
C GLY A 351 -4.78 8.28 8.77
N GLN A 352 -3.79 7.79 8.03
CA GLN A 352 -2.95 8.61 7.13
C GLN A 352 -2.87 7.97 5.75
N THR A 353 -2.23 6.80 5.65
CA THR A 353 -2.23 5.96 4.43
C THR A 353 -3.19 4.77 4.57
N HIS A 354 -3.40 4.31 5.79
CA HIS A 354 -4.29 3.23 6.18
C HIS A 354 -5.02 3.58 7.46
N VAL A 355 -6.21 3.01 7.65
CA VAL A 355 -6.99 3.15 8.90
C VAL A 355 -6.66 1.98 9.81
N GLN A 356 -6.00 2.27 10.93
CA GLN A 356 -5.46 1.25 11.85
C GLN A 356 -5.61 1.66 13.30
N LYS A 357 -5.69 0.68 14.20
CA LYS A 357 -5.54 0.89 15.64
C LYS A 357 -4.07 1.00 16.00
N SER A 358 -3.78 1.69 17.10
CA SER A 358 -2.40 1.80 17.62
C SER A 358 -1.74 0.46 17.99
N THR A 359 -2.54 -0.60 18.13
CA THR A 359 -2.11 -1.96 18.46
C THR A 359 -1.92 -2.86 17.24
N ASP A 360 -2.26 -2.39 16.03
CA ASP A 360 -2.14 -3.20 14.83
C ASP A 360 -0.66 -3.41 14.45
N PRO A 361 -0.26 -4.58 13.91
CA PRO A 361 1.16 -4.94 13.73
C PRO A 361 1.99 -3.97 12.89
N TYR A 362 1.37 -3.27 11.95
CA TYR A 362 2.04 -2.36 11.00
C TYR A 362 1.70 -0.88 11.22
N PHE A 363 1.05 -0.57 12.35
CA PHE A 363 0.69 0.77 12.74
C PHE A 363 1.91 1.69 12.81
N GLY A 364 1.78 2.89 12.26
CA GLY A 364 2.72 3.97 12.48
C GLY A 364 2.28 5.23 11.73
N LEU A 365 2.33 6.37 12.41
CA LEU A 365 2.06 7.66 11.81
C LEU A 365 3.36 8.33 11.36
N ILE A 366 3.27 9.14 10.31
CA ILE A 366 4.33 10.00 9.81
C ILE A 366 4.21 11.34 10.51
N SER A 367 5.30 11.84 11.09
CA SER A 367 5.30 13.14 11.76
C SER A 367 5.00 14.27 10.78
N GLN A 368 4.44 15.39 11.29
CA GLN A 368 4.12 16.57 10.48
C GLN A 368 3.16 16.28 9.31
N ARG A 369 2.33 15.24 9.45
CA ARG A 369 1.26 14.93 8.52
C ARG A 369 -0.03 14.76 9.29
N ALA A 370 -1.08 15.48 8.89
CA ALA A 370 -2.37 15.40 9.55
C ALA A 370 -2.90 13.95 9.56
N ALA A 371 -3.56 13.56 10.63
CA ALA A 371 -4.09 12.21 10.78
C ALA A 371 -5.58 12.24 11.10
N LEU A 372 -6.37 11.40 10.43
CA LEU A 372 -7.71 11.08 10.89
C LEU A 372 -7.62 10.45 12.29
N ILE A 373 -8.51 10.83 13.18
CA ILE A 373 -8.87 10.06 14.37
C ILE A 373 -10.33 9.65 14.27
N LYS A 374 -10.62 8.38 14.53
CA LYS A 374 -11.94 7.78 14.42
C LYS A 374 -12.23 6.90 15.64
N ALA A 375 -13.30 7.19 16.37
CA ALA A 375 -13.74 6.44 17.53
C ALA A 375 -15.07 5.74 17.26
N HIS A 376 -15.11 4.44 17.55
CA HIS A 376 -16.34 3.67 17.65
C HIS A 376 -16.91 3.87 19.06
N VAL A 377 -18.00 4.62 19.13
CA VAL A 377 -18.74 4.83 20.38
C VAL A 377 -20.10 4.18 20.19
N VAL A 378 -20.42 3.24 21.07
CA VAL A 378 -21.64 2.43 20.96
C VAL A 378 -22.40 2.45 22.28
N ASP A 379 -23.69 2.19 22.22
CA ASP A 379 -24.51 1.87 23.40
C ASP A 379 -25.69 1.00 22.95
N PRO A 380 -25.91 -0.20 23.56
CA PRO A 380 -26.97 -1.12 23.16
C PRO A 380 -28.39 -0.52 23.15
N ALA A 381 -28.64 0.51 23.96
CA ALA A 381 -29.92 1.20 24.05
C ALA A 381 -30.14 2.26 22.94
N ILE A 382 -29.14 2.48 22.07
CA ILE A 382 -29.20 3.42 20.92
C ILE A 382 -29.67 4.84 21.36
N PRO A 383 -29.10 5.43 22.43
CA PRO A 383 -29.47 6.76 22.88
C PRO A 383 -29.04 7.84 21.88
N ALA A 384 -29.49 9.07 22.12
CA ALA A 384 -28.89 10.23 21.48
C ALA A 384 -27.40 10.29 21.79
N SER A 385 -26.58 10.61 20.78
CA SER A 385 -25.14 10.67 20.92
C SER A 385 -24.71 11.71 21.96
N PRO A 386 -23.81 11.37 22.90
CA PRO A 386 -23.18 12.36 23.76
C PRO A 386 -22.22 13.24 22.94
N ALA A 387 -21.74 14.32 23.54
CA ALA A 387 -20.58 15.03 22.99
C ALA A 387 -19.36 14.10 23.06
N VAL A 388 -18.67 13.92 21.93
CA VAL A 388 -17.44 13.12 21.83
C VAL A 388 -16.26 14.05 21.54
N THR A 389 -15.21 13.93 22.33
CA THR A 389 -14.00 14.76 22.19
C THR A 389 -12.73 13.91 22.24
N ALA A 390 -11.67 14.40 21.61
CA ALA A 390 -10.31 13.88 21.74
C ALA A 390 -9.42 14.95 22.36
N GLU A 391 -8.86 14.65 23.53
CA GLU A 391 -7.84 15.46 24.18
C GLU A 391 -6.46 15.00 23.73
N LEU A 392 -5.81 15.84 22.93
CA LEU A 392 -4.43 15.67 22.51
C LEU A 392 -3.51 16.21 23.60
N ASN A 393 -2.48 15.46 23.95
CA ASN A 393 -1.44 15.87 24.88
C ASN A 393 -0.06 15.62 24.27
N LEU A 394 0.75 16.66 24.15
CA LEU A 394 2.09 16.59 23.57
C LEU A 394 3.01 17.58 24.29
N ASN A 395 4.13 17.10 24.84
CA ASN A 395 5.15 17.94 25.49
C ASN A 395 4.59 18.92 26.55
N GLY A 396 3.55 18.51 27.28
CA GLY A 396 2.89 19.33 28.30
C GLY A 396 1.90 20.37 27.76
N GLN A 397 1.67 20.42 26.45
CA GLN A 397 0.59 21.17 25.81
C GLN A 397 -0.61 20.27 25.57
N SER A 398 -1.81 20.85 25.63
CA SER A 398 -3.07 20.12 25.40
C SER A 398 -3.96 20.85 24.39
N MET A 399 -4.68 20.09 23.57
CA MET A 399 -5.69 20.58 22.63
C MET A 399 -6.89 19.64 22.68
N THR A 400 -8.11 20.19 22.70
CA THR A 400 -9.34 19.39 22.59
C THR A 400 -9.91 19.50 21.19
N LEU A 401 -10.12 18.37 20.54
CA LEU A 401 -10.85 18.25 19.28
C LEU A 401 -12.28 17.77 19.56
N THR A 402 -13.28 18.40 18.96
CA THR A 402 -14.63 17.87 18.91
C THR A 402 -14.74 16.88 17.76
N LEU A 403 -15.23 15.66 18.03
CA LEU A 403 -15.44 14.65 17.00
C LEU A 403 -16.88 14.72 16.48
N SER A 404 -17.03 14.65 15.16
CA SER A 404 -18.33 14.62 14.48
C SER A 404 -18.73 13.17 14.19
N GLY A 405 -19.97 12.80 14.47
CA GLY A 405 -20.48 11.43 14.28
C GLY A 405 -22.00 11.37 14.18
N PRO A 406 -22.61 10.17 14.28
CA PRO A 406 -24.05 9.99 14.16
C PRO A 406 -24.83 10.73 15.25
N ALA A 407 -26.10 11.04 14.98
CA ALA A 407 -26.99 11.70 15.93
C ALA A 407 -27.44 10.79 17.09
N THR A 408 -27.42 9.47 16.87
CA THR A 408 -27.72 8.42 17.86
C THR A 408 -26.59 7.41 17.85
N LEU A 409 -26.22 6.87 19.03
CA LEU A 409 -25.20 5.85 19.10
C LEU A 409 -25.68 4.56 18.43
N PRO A 410 -24.87 3.89 17.61
CA PRO A 410 -25.18 2.54 17.16
C PRO A 410 -25.13 1.55 18.34
N ALA A 411 -25.94 0.48 18.26
CA ALA A 411 -25.94 -0.58 19.27
C ALA A 411 -24.63 -1.37 19.33
N SER A 412 -24.01 -1.58 18.17
CA SER A 412 -22.70 -2.20 18.01
C SER A 412 -22.13 -1.84 16.64
N ILE A 413 -20.81 -1.95 16.48
CA ILE A 413 -20.14 -1.82 15.19
C ILE A 413 -19.19 -3.00 15.05
N ALA A 414 -19.25 -3.71 13.92
CA ALA A 414 -18.33 -4.81 13.66
C ALA A 414 -16.89 -4.28 13.62
N ASP A 415 -16.02 -4.94 14.36
CA ASP A 415 -14.64 -4.52 14.57
C ASP A 415 -13.68 -5.68 14.26
N GLY A 416 -12.56 -5.36 13.62
CA GLY A 416 -11.51 -6.31 13.28
C GLY A 416 -11.31 -6.53 11.77
N PRO A 417 -10.18 -7.16 11.38
CA PRO A 417 -9.80 -7.33 9.98
C PRO A 417 -10.85 -8.09 9.17
N GLY A 418 -11.15 -7.60 7.97
CA GLY A 418 -12.10 -8.23 7.04
C GLY A 418 -13.58 -8.10 7.40
N VAL A 419 -13.91 -7.66 8.62
CA VAL A 419 -15.30 -7.45 9.06
C VAL A 419 -15.63 -5.97 9.25
N VAL A 420 -14.69 -5.14 9.70
CA VAL A 420 -14.91 -3.70 9.88
C VAL A 420 -15.19 -3.00 8.54
N GLN A 421 -16.26 -2.21 8.50
CA GLN A 421 -16.64 -1.38 7.35
C GLN A 421 -16.46 0.09 7.69
N HIS A 422 -15.36 0.70 7.27
CA HIS A 422 -15.07 2.09 7.63
C HIS A 422 -15.97 3.07 6.88
N ASN A 423 -16.70 3.88 7.65
CA ASN A 423 -17.45 5.03 7.13
C ASN A 423 -17.52 6.13 8.21
N PHE A 424 -17.98 7.32 7.81
CA PHE A 424 -18.17 8.46 8.71
C PHE A 424 -19.54 8.47 9.40
N ALA A 425 -20.48 7.64 8.96
CA ALA A 425 -21.87 7.68 9.41
C ALA A 425 -22.10 6.91 10.71
N ASP A 426 -21.27 5.91 11.02
CA ASP A 426 -21.40 5.08 12.22
C ASP A 426 -20.39 5.42 13.32
N SER A 427 -19.52 6.42 13.11
CA SER A 427 -18.36 6.67 13.96
C SER A 427 -18.12 8.15 14.19
N PHE A 428 -17.41 8.45 15.27
CA PHE A 428 -17.01 9.82 15.61
C PHE A 428 -15.62 10.11 15.06
N THR A 429 -15.47 11.19 14.31
CA THR A 429 -14.22 11.50 13.59
C THR A 429 -13.79 12.94 13.74
N ALA A 430 -12.47 13.16 13.70
CA ALA A 430 -11.84 14.47 13.58
C ALA A 430 -10.50 14.33 12.84
N THR A 431 -9.89 15.46 12.48
CA THR A 431 -8.51 15.48 11.97
C THR A 431 -7.58 16.05 13.05
N ILE A 432 -6.59 15.26 13.44
CA ILE A 432 -5.44 15.71 14.23
C ILE A 432 -4.57 16.60 13.34
N PRO A 433 -4.32 17.87 13.70
CA PRO A 433 -3.46 18.75 12.92
C PRO A 433 -2.04 18.20 12.77
N ALA A 434 -1.41 18.46 11.62
CA ALA A 434 -0.09 17.93 11.28
C ALA A 434 0.97 18.24 12.34
N GLU A 435 0.94 19.44 12.91
CA GLU A 435 1.87 19.90 13.94
C GLU A 435 1.72 19.19 15.29
N TRP A 436 0.60 18.50 15.52
CA TRP A 436 0.40 17.67 16.72
C TRP A 436 0.82 16.22 16.52
N VAL A 437 0.91 15.76 15.27
CA VAL A 437 1.38 14.41 14.94
C VAL A 437 2.91 14.40 15.04
N GLN A 438 3.40 14.16 16.25
CA GLN A 438 4.83 14.09 16.60
C GLN A 438 5.08 13.01 17.66
N PRO A 439 6.30 12.46 17.77
CA PRO A 439 6.62 11.46 18.79
C PRO A 439 6.32 11.98 20.19
N GLY A 440 5.61 11.16 20.98
CA GLY A 440 5.15 11.52 22.33
C GLY A 440 3.73 12.06 22.41
N LEU A 441 3.01 12.19 21.29
CA LEU A 441 1.57 12.49 21.28
C LEU A 441 0.80 11.39 22.02
N GLN A 442 -0.06 11.82 22.94
CA GLN A 442 -1.04 10.99 23.63
C GLN A 442 -2.44 11.52 23.32
N VAL A 443 -3.41 10.62 23.19
CA VAL A 443 -4.79 10.99 22.88
C VAL A 443 -5.75 10.32 23.84
N THR A 444 -6.63 11.10 24.45
CA THR A 444 -7.71 10.59 25.30
C THR A 444 -9.05 10.90 24.65
N ILE A 445 -9.83 9.86 24.34
CA ILE A 445 -11.20 9.99 23.83
C ILE A 445 -12.15 10.00 25.02
N ASN A 446 -13.05 10.98 25.04
CA ASN A 446 -14.11 11.10 26.02
C ASN A 446 -15.48 11.09 25.31
N ALA A 447 -16.39 10.23 25.74
CA ALA A 447 -17.75 10.10 25.22
C ALA A 447 -18.72 9.87 26.37
N GLY A 448 -19.44 10.92 26.81
CA GLY A 448 -20.27 10.83 28.01
C GLY A 448 -19.44 10.48 29.25
N SER A 449 -19.74 9.33 29.87
CA SER A 449 -18.99 8.76 30.99
C SER A 449 -17.85 7.83 30.57
N ALA A 450 -17.81 7.41 29.31
CA ALA A 450 -16.76 6.55 28.75
C ALA A 450 -15.48 7.34 28.46
N THR A 451 -14.33 6.72 28.73
CA THR A 451 -13.01 7.30 28.46
C THR A 451 -12.02 6.21 28.08
N THR A 452 -11.30 6.43 26.97
CA THR A 452 -10.21 5.55 26.52
C THR A 452 -8.99 6.39 26.14
N SER A 453 -7.81 5.99 26.61
CA SER A 453 -6.55 6.69 26.31
C SER A 453 -5.62 5.84 25.46
N VAL A 454 -5.02 6.47 24.44
CA VAL A 454 -3.97 5.93 23.59
C VAL A 454 -2.68 6.68 23.92
N THR A 455 -1.80 6.05 24.69
CA THR A 455 -0.60 6.69 25.24
C THR A 455 0.70 6.33 24.51
N ASN A 456 0.70 5.31 23.65
CA ASN A 456 1.88 4.77 22.99
C ASN A 456 1.77 4.85 21.45
N LEU A 457 1.36 6.00 20.91
CA LEU A 457 1.30 6.20 19.47
C LEU A 457 2.70 6.09 18.84
N GLN A 458 2.88 5.11 17.96
CA GLN A 458 4.08 5.02 17.13
C GLN A 458 4.03 6.10 16.06
N ILE A 459 4.90 7.10 16.20
CA ILE A 459 5.01 8.22 15.27
C ILE A 459 6.48 8.32 14.85
N GLY A 460 6.71 8.23 13.55
CA GLY A 460 8.03 8.14 12.91
C GLY A 460 8.54 9.50 12.41
N ALA A 461 9.50 9.46 11.49
CA ALA A 461 10.14 10.68 10.97
C ALA A 461 9.20 11.54 10.09
N PRO A 462 9.37 12.87 10.02
CA PRO A 462 8.73 13.72 9.03
C PRO A 462 9.48 13.58 7.69
N ASN A 463 9.29 12.43 7.04
CA ASN A 463 10.01 12.08 5.82
C ASN A 463 9.64 13.04 4.67
N ARG A 464 10.51 14.02 4.40
CA ARG A 464 10.43 14.88 3.21
C ARG A 464 11.30 14.32 2.10
N MET A 465 10.71 14.03 0.95
CA MET A 465 11.44 13.52 -0.22
C MET A 465 11.52 14.57 -1.31
N ILE A 466 12.73 14.84 -1.80
CA ILE A 466 12.94 15.58 -3.05
C ILE A 466 13.04 14.56 -4.17
N MET A 467 12.09 14.56 -5.12
CA MET A 467 12.15 13.71 -6.31
C MET A 467 12.54 14.52 -7.54
N THR A 468 13.77 14.31 -8.04
CA THR A 468 14.24 14.88 -9.31
C THR A 468 13.93 13.91 -10.44
N MET A 469 13.12 14.35 -11.39
CA MET A 469 12.58 13.51 -12.47
C MET A 469 12.97 14.09 -13.83
N PHE A 470 13.46 13.25 -14.73
CA PHE A 470 13.83 13.65 -16.09
C PHE A 470 12.98 12.88 -17.09
N ASP A 471 12.25 13.60 -17.94
CA ASP A 471 11.47 13.01 -19.03
C ASP A 471 12.32 12.91 -20.28
N VAL A 472 12.99 11.77 -20.43
CA VAL A 472 13.93 11.53 -21.52
C VAL A 472 13.18 10.96 -22.73
N GLN A 473 13.25 11.71 -23.82
CA GLN A 473 12.66 11.41 -25.11
C GLN A 473 13.72 10.77 -26.01
N TYR A 474 13.53 9.50 -26.35
CA TYR A 474 14.47 8.77 -27.19
C TYR A 474 14.31 9.21 -28.66
N PHE A 475 15.41 9.68 -29.26
CA PHE A 475 15.55 10.10 -30.66
C PHE A 475 14.77 11.37 -31.07
N SER A 476 13.56 11.56 -30.57
CA SER A 476 12.70 12.70 -30.93
C SER A 476 11.68 12.99 -29.84
N ALA A 477 11.23 14.25 -29.74
CA ALA A 477 10.16 14.65 -28.83
C ALA A 477 8.85 13.88 -29.08
N THR A 478 8.11 13.59 -28.01
CA THR A 478 6.76 13.01 -28.07
C THR A 478 5.77 13.85 -27.26
N THR A 479 4.48 13.54 -27.37
CA THR A 479 3.39 14.30 -26.74
C THR A 479 2.71 13.56 -25.58
N GLY A 480 3.17 12.35 -25.24
CA GLY A 480 2.60 11.56 -24.15
C GLY A 480 3.06 12.06 -22.79
N ASP A 481 2.18 12.03 -21.80
CA ASP A 481 2.48 12.39 -20.42
C ASP A 481 1.59 11.61 -19.43
N TYR A 482 1.95 11.61 -18.15
CA TYR A 482 1.10 11.18 -17.06
C TYR A 482 -0.18 12.03 -16.99
N PRO A 483 -1.34 11.44 -16.68
CA PRO A 483 -2.55 12.19 -16.41
C PRO A 483 -2.40 13.17 -15.24
N ALA A 484 -3.14 14.28 -15.31
CA ALA A 484 -3.22 15.24 -14.22
C ALA A 484 -3.65 14.56 -12.90
N GLY A 485 -3.04 14.97 -11.79
CA GLY A 485 -3.29 14.37 -10.47
C GLY A 485 -2.35 13.21 -10.10
N THR A 486 -1.51 12.73 -11.03
CA THR A 486 -0.66 11.54 -10.79
C THR A 486 0.29 11.72 -9.59
N PHE A 487 0.93 12.89 -9.46
CA PHE A 487 1.92 13.11 -8.40
C PHE A 487 1.28 13.47 -7.06
N GLU A 488 0.15 14.16 -7.07
CA GLU A 488 -0.67 14.45 -5.89
C GLU A 488 -1.20 13.15 -5.27
N GLU A 489 -1.69 12.23 -6.11
CA GLU A 489 -2.10 10.90 -5.66
C GLU A 489 -0.91 10.06 -5.20
N LEU A 490 0.24 10.11 -5.89
CA LEU A 490 1.45 9.41 -5.45
C LEU A 490 1.87 9.86 -4.04
N GLU A 491 1.91 11.16 -3.77
CA GLU A 491 2.24 11.72 -2.45
C GLU A 491 1.25 11.23 -1.37
N SER A 492 -0.05 11.21 -1.67
CA SER A 492 -1.07 10.74 -0.73
C SER A 492 -0.89 9.27 -0.37
N LYS A 493 -0.44 8.45 -1.32
CA LYS A 493 -0.18 7.02 -1.13
C LYS A 493 1.22 6.68 -0.64
N TRP A 494 2.07 7.65 -0.31
CA TRP A 494 3.44 7.37 0.15
C TRP A 494 3.64 7.69 1.63
N PRO A 495 4.60 7.05 2.32
CA PRO A 495 4.87 7.32 3.73
C PRO A 495 5.72 8.58 3.95
N LEU A 496 5.29 9.69 3.33
CA LEU A 496 5.96 10.98 3.35
C LEU A 496 5.14 12.04 4.07
N SER A 497 5.81 13.03 4.64
CA SER A 497 5.18 14.27 5.12
C SER A 497 5.06 15.31 4.01
N ASP A 498 5.97 15.27 3.03
CA ASP A 498 6.07 16.20 1.91
C ASP A 498 6.82 15.54 0.74
N LEU A 499 6.31 15.70 -0.48
CA LEU A 499 6.97 15.32 -1.73
C LEU A 499 7.25 16.57 -2.58
N GLU A 500 8.53 16.95 -2.66
CA GLU A 500 8.96 18.01 -3.56
C GLU A 500 9.30 17.44 -4.94
N MET A 501 8.40 17.66 -5.90
CA MET A 501 8.58 17.27 -7.31
C MET A 501 9.46 18.28 -8.06
N ARG A 502 10.59 17.81 -8.59
CA ARG A 502 11.49 18.56 -9.49
C ARG A 502 11.56 17.87 -10.84
N ARG A 503 10.54 18.11 -11.66
CA ARG A 503 10.41 17.48 -12.97
C ARG A 503 10.98 18.36 -14.07
N LEU A 504 11.90 17.82 -14.85
CA LEU A 504 12.39 18.43 -16.08
C LEU A 504 11.80 17.69 -17.28
N GLU A 505 10.88 18.36 -17.95
CA GLU A 505 10.11 17.81 -19.06
C GLU A 505 10.89 17.90 -20.37
N ASN A 506 10.63 16.97 -21.29
CA ASN A 506 11.08 17.00 -22.69
C ASN A 506 12.61 17.10 -22.90
N VAL A 507 13.38 16.26 -22.21
CA VAL A 507 14.82 16.09 -22.45
C VAL A 507 15.02 15.19 -23.68
N VAL A 508 15.29 15.79 -24.84
CA VAL A 508 15.43 15.04 -26.10
C VAL A 508 16.88 14.61 -26.31
N PHE A 509 17.09 13.29 -26.45
CA PHE A 509 18.36 12.74 -26.90
C PHE A 509 18.24 12.22 -28.33
N PRO A 510 18.71 12.98 -29.35
CA PRO A 510 18.65 12.56 -30.75
C PRO A 510 19.61 11.42 -31.09
N GLU A 511 20.60 11.19 -30.22
CA GLU A 511 21.60 10.15 -30.32
C GLU A 511 21.83 9.56 -28.94
N LEU A 512 21.97 8.23 -28.86
CA LEU A 512 22.06 7.47 -27.63
C LEU A 512 23.30 6.58 -27.64
N VAL A 513 23.95 6.45 -26.49
CA VAL A 513 24.91 5.37 -26.22
C VAL A 513 24.22 4.30 -25.38
N ILE A 514 24.03 3.12 -25.98
CA ILE A 514 23.47 1.94 -25.33
C ILE A 514 24.61 1.14 -24.69
N PRO A 515 24.56 0.84 -23.38
CA PRO A 515 25.58 0.04 -22.70
C PRO A 515 25.70 -1.39 -23.27
N PRO A 516 26.83 -2.07 -23.06
CA PRO A 516 27.00 -3.47 -23.44
C PRO A 516 25.94 -4.38 -22.79
N ARG A 517 25.41 -5.36 -23.53
CA ARG A 517 24.42 -6.33 -23.04
C ARG A 517 24.54 -7.68 -23.73
N ALA A 518 24.37 -8.78 -23.01
CA ALA A 518 24.17 -10.13 -23.57
C ALA A 518 25.05 -10.49 -24.79
N ASN A 519 26.37 -10.28 -24.68
CA ASN A 519 27.37 -10.48 -25.75
C ASN A 519 27.40 -9.44 -26.89
N LEU A 520 26.75 -8.28 -26.71
CA LEU A 520 26.86 -7.13 -27.60
C LEU A 520 27.72 -6.05 -26.93
N PRO A 521 28.66 -5.41 -27.67
CA PRO A 521 29.38 -4.26 -27.16
C PRO A 521 28.45 -3.06 -27.03
N ALA A 522 28.92 -2.00 -26.37
CA ALA A 522 28.22 -0.72 -26.39
C ALA A 522 27.98 -0.26 -27.85
N ALA A 523 26.83 0.37 -28.10
CA ALA A 523 26.44 0.87 -29.41
C ALA A 523 26.00 2.33 -29.33
N ARG A 524 26.42 3.14 -30.30
CA ARG A 524 26.03 4.55 -30.41
C ARG A 524 25.12 4.71 -31.62
N VAL A 525 23.89 5.16 -31.40
CA VAL A 525 22.79 5.06 -32.37
C VAL A 525 21.89 6.29 -32.36
N LYS A 526 21.35 6.64 -33.52
CA LYS A 526 20.40 7.76 -33.74
C LYS A 526 18.99 7.27 -34.07
N SER A 527 18.77 5.96 -34.19
CA SER A 527 17.45 5.38 -34.39
C SER A 527 17.39 3.92 -33.97
N GLN A 528 16.17 3.39 -33.80
CA GLN A 528 15.95 1.96 -33.59
C GLN A 528 16.42 1.10 -34.77
N ALA A 529 16.32 1.62 -36.01
CA ALA A 529 16.77 0.92 -37.21
C ALA A 529 18.29 0.80 -37.26
N GLU A 530 19.00 1.87 -36.90
CA GLU A 530 20.45 1.86 -36.80
C GLU A 530 20.93 0.91 -35.69
N TYR A 531 20.22 0.85 -34.57
CA TYR A 531 20.52 -0.13 -33.53
C TYR A 531 20.38 -1.58 -34.03
N LEU A 532 19.31 -1.88 -34.78
CA LEU A 532 19.13 -3.18 -35.41
C LEU A 532 20.23 -3.48 -36.43
N GLU A 533 20.64 -2.51 -37.23
CA GLU A 533 21.71 -2.65 -38.21
C GLU A 533 23.06 -2.93 -37.55
N GLN A 534 23.41 -2.19 -36.49
CA GLN A 534 24.68 -2.33 -35.78
C GLN A 534 24.76 -3.63 -34.95
N THR A 535 23.66 -4.04 -34.32
CA THR A 535 23.67 -5.11 -33.31
C THR A 535 23.01 -6.41 -33.76
N GLY A 536 22.22 -6.38 -34.83
CA GLY A 536 21.37 -7.49 -35.25
C GLY A 536 20.21 -7.79 -34.29
N GLN A 537 19.94 -6.93 -33.30
CA GLN A 537 18.87 -7.11 -32.31
C GLN A 537 17.83 -5.98 -32.41
N PRO A 538 16.54 -6.29 -32.18
CA PRO A 538 15.52 -5.25 -32.10
C PRO A 538 15.79 -4.31 -30.90
N PHE A 539 15.33 -3.07 -31.04
CA PHE A 539 15.38 -2.09 -29.96
C PHE A 539 14.27 -2.38 -28.94
N ASP A 540 14.64 -2.68 -27.69
CA ASP A 540 13.70 -3.07 -26.63
C ASP A 540 13.71 -2.07 -25.47
N GLY A 541 13.48 -0.80 -25.82
CA GLY A 541 13.50 0.33 -24.89
C GLY A 541 14.88 0.72 -24.34
N GLU A 542 15.81 -0.24 -24.28
CA GLU A 542 17.20 -0.07 -23.84
C GLU A 542 17.33 0.69 -22.50
N GLN A 543 16.59 0.22 -21.49
CA GLN A 543 16.52 0.81 -20.14
C GLN A 543 17.89 0.93 -19.46
N ALA A 544 18.85 0.09 -19.84
CA ALA A 544 20.23 0.16 -19.35
C ALA A 544 20.88 1.53 -19.62
N ALA A 545 20.54 2.18 -20.75
CA ALA A 545 21.03 3.53 -21.06
C ALA A 545 20.45 4.55 -20.07
N ALA A 546 19.14 4.51 -19.82
CA ALA A 546 18.47 5.37 -18.84
C ALA A 546 19.02 5.15 -17.42
N LEU A 547 19.31 3.91 -17.02
CA LEU A 547 19.93 3.62 -15.71
C LEU A 547 21.32 4.24 -15.60
N ALA A 548 22.12 4.19 -16.68
CA ALA A 548 23.44 4.82 -16.71
C ALA A 548 23.35 6.36 -16.60
N TRP A 549 22.42 7.00 -17.33
CA TRP A 549 22.17 8.44 -17.23
C TRP A 549 21.67 8.84 -15.85
N ASN A 550 20.72 8.09 -15.29
CA ASN A 550 20.17 8.37 -13.97
C ASN A 550 21.26 8.30 -12.89
N GLY A 551 22.11 7.27 -12.95
CA GLY A 551 23.27 7.14 -12.07
C GLY A 551 24.23 8.32 -12.20
N ALA A 552 24.53 8.75 -13.42
CA ALA A 552 25.42 9.88 -13.69
C ALA A 552 24.85 11.21 -13.16
N LEU A 553 23.60 11.53 -13.49
CA LEU A 553 22.93 12.76 -13.06
C LEU A 553 22.77 12.84 -11.54
N ARG A 554 22.46 11.71 -10.90
CA ARG A 554 22.45 11.63 -9.44
C ARG A 554 23.82 11.94 -8.84
N ARG A 555 24.89 11.30 -9.34
CA ARG A 555 26.26 11.54 -8.87
C ARG A 555 26.72 12.98 -9.08
N ALA A 556 26.23 13.66 -10.12
CA ALA A 556 26.54 15.06 -10.39
C ALA A 556 26.01 16.03 -9.32
N GLY A 557 24.85 15.72 -8.71
CA GLY A 557 24.31 16.47 -7.57
C GLY A 557 24.84 16.01 -6.20
N GLY A 558 25.29 14.75 -6.10
CA GLY A 558 25.81 14.15 -4.88
C GLY A 558 25.99 12.64 -5.03
N ARG A 559 27.17 12.12 -4.69
CA ARG A 559 27.52 10.71 -4.91
C ARG A 559 26.90 9.73 -3.90
N SER A 560 26.45 10.22 -2.75
CA SER A 560 25.75 9.39 -1.76
C SER A 560 24.30 9.15 -2.11
N SER A 561 23.73 8.09 -1.54
CA SER A 561 22.36 7.68 -1.78
C SER A 561 21.33 8.42 -0.92
N CYS A 562 20.12 8.53 -1.47
CA CYS A 562 18.90 8.86 -0.76
C CYS A 562 18.88 10.18 0.03
N TYR A 563 19.52 11.24 -0.48
CA TYR A 563 19.19 12.62 -0.09
C TYR A 563 18.17 13.27 -1.06
N SER A 564 18.04 12.69 -2.26
CA SER A 564 17.02 12.95 -3.25
C SER A 564 16.76 11.66 -4.02
N LEU A 565 15.50 11.42 -4.39
CA LEU A 565 15.13 10.36 -5.32
C LEU A 565 15.35 10.85 -6.75
N SER A 566 16.08 10.08 -7.57
CA SER A 566 16.32 10.41 -8.98
C SER A 566 15.61 9.44 -9.91
N TYR A 567 14.74 9.93 -10.78
CA TYR A 567 13.93 9.09 -11.68
C TYR A 567 14.03 9.53 -13.13
N ILE A 568 14.18 8.58 -14.07
CA ILE A 568 14.10 8.86 -15.50
C ILE A 568 12.86 8.20 -16.09
N ASN A 569 12.00 9.02 -16.67
CA ASN A 569 10.90 8.56 -17.50
C ASN A 569 11.39 8.39 -18.93
N ILE A 570 11.12 7.23 -19.52
CA ILE A 570 11.47 6.89 -20.89
C ILE A 570 10.24 7.11 -21.78
N TYR A 571 10.41 7.91 -22.82
CA TYR A 571 9.39 8.19 -23.84
C TYR A 571 9.90 7.87 -25.25
N GLY A 572 8.96 7.66 -26.18
CA GLY A 572 9.23 7.40 -27.61
C GLY A 572 9.49 5.94 -27.97
N VAL A 573 9.61 5.06 -26.98
CA VAL A 573 9.86 3.62 -27.15
C VAL A 573 9.08 2.81 -26.13
N ASN A 574 8.85 1.52 -26.41
CA ASN A 574 8.32 0.61 -25.40
C ASN A 574 9.36 0.40 -24.29
N ALA A 575 8.98 0.65 -23.04
CA ALA A 575 9.86 0.51 -21.89
C ALA A 575 9.10 -0.12 -20.72
N GLY A 576 9.81 -0.96 -19.95
CA GLY A 576 9.40 -1.40 -18.62
C GLY A 576 9.95 -0.46 -17.56
N GLY A 577 10.41 -1.01 -16.44
CA GLY A 577 11.01 -0.23 -15.37
C GLY A 577 12.05 -1.02 -14.57
N GLN A 578 12.91 -0.28 -13.88
CA GLN A 578 13.86 -0.81 -12.91
C GLN A 578 14.22 0.27 -11.91
N ALA A 579 14.19 -0.06 -10.62
CA ALA A 579 14.51 0.87 -9.56
C ALA A 579 15.16 0.23 -8.33
N GLY A 580 15.73 1.08 -7.47
CA GLY A 580 16.41 0.70 -6.25
C GLY A 580 17.23 1.85 -5.65
N GLY A 581 17.32 1.92 -4.32
CA GLY A 581 18.24 2.82 -3.64
C GLY A 581 17.96 4.30 -3.89
N CYS A 582 16.70 4.72 -3.81
CA CYS A 582 16.20 6.06 -4.12
C CYS A 582 16.56 6.51 -5.54
N ALA A 583 16.48 5.59 -6.50
CA ALA A 583 16.55 5.90 -7.91
C ALA A 583 15.74 4.90 -8.72
N GLY A 584 15.32 5.30 -9.93
CA GLY A 584 14.61 4.41 -10.83
C GLY A 584 14.52 4.91 -12.25
N VAL A 585 14.08 4.03 -13.14
CA VAL A 585 13.67 4.35 -14.49
C VAL A 585 12.36 3.66 -14.79
N GLY A 586 11.53 4.26 -15.63
CA GLY A 586 10.29 3.63 -16.04
C GLY A 586 9.65 4.29 -17.25
N ASN A 587 8.54 3.70 -17.70
CA ASN A 587 7.76 4.23 -18.79
C ASN A 587 7.04 5.53 -18.39
N GLY A 588 7.30 6.61 -19.14
CA GLY A 588 6.74 7.94 -18.89
C GLY A 588 5.23 8.10 -19.13
N THR A 589 4.55 7.06 -19.60
CA THR A 589 3.09 7.08 -19.83
C THR A 589 2.34 6.02 -19.01
N SER A 590 3.01 5.34 -18.06
CA SER A 590 2.39 4.27 -17.26
C SER A 590 2.49 4.54 -15.76
N GLN A 591 1.37 4.95 -15.14
CA GLN A 591 1.32 5.17 -13.68
C GLN A 591 1.53 3.87 -12.92
N GLY A 592 1.09 2.73 -13.49
CA GLY A 592 1.27 1.41 -12.89
C GLY A 592 2.74 1.01 -12.79
N VAL A 593 3.53 1.27 -13.85
CA VAL A 593 4.99 1.10 -13.81
C VAL A 593 5.61 2.11 -12.84
N LEU A 594 5.20 3.38 -12.89
CA LEU A 594 5.73 4.41 -12.00
C LEU A 594 5.61 4.02 -10.52
N ILE A 595 4.41 3.69 -10.03
CA ILE A 595 4.22 3.34 -8.62
C ILE A 595 4.96 2.05 -8.24
N HIS A 596 5.03 1.06 -9.14
CA HIS A 596 5.74 -0.21 -8.91
C HIS A 596 7.24 0.02 -8.74
N GLU A 597 7.86 0.73 -9.69
CA GLU A 597 9.29 1.03 -9.63
C GLU A 597 9.63 1.96 -8.48
N LEU A 598 8.77 2.92 -8.16
CA LEU A 598 9.00 3.75 -6.99
C LEU A 598 8.93 2.94 -5.68
N GLY A 599 8.12 1.87 -5.61
CA GLY A 599 8.19 0.88 -4.53
C GLY A 599 9.56 0.21 -4.43
N HIS A 600 10.13 -0.23 -5.56
CA HIS A 600 11.52 -0.73 -5.61
C HIS A 600 12.56 0.34 -5.23
N ALA A 601 12.36 1.60 -5.61
CA ALA A 601 13.22 2.71 -5.21
C ALA A 601 13.27 2.89 -3.68
N LEU A 602 12.18 2.53 -3.00
CA LEU A 602 12.06 2.47 -1.54
C LEU A 602 12.27 1.05 -0.97
N SER A 603 13.01 0.21 -1.69
CA SER A 603 13.52 -1.11 -1.26
C SER A 603 12.48 -2.22 -1.13
N LEU A 604 11.28 -2.07 -1.67
CA LEU A 604 10.32 -3.18 -1.72
C LEU A 604 10.76 -4.24 -2.74
N PRO A 605 10.68 -5.55 -2.45
CA PRO A 605 10.84 -6.62 -3.44
C PRO A 605 9.52 -6.89 -4.18
N HIS A 606 9.54 -7.79 -5.16
CA HIS A 606 8.28 -8.47 -5.57
C HIS A 606 7.86 -9.41 -4.45
N TRP A 607 6.64 -9.29 -3.96
CA TRP A 607 6.18 -10.07 -2.80
C TRP A 607 6.15 -11.57 -3.02
N ALA A 608 6.02 -12.02 -4.29
CA ALA A 608 6.16 -13.43 -4.62
C ALA A 608 7.53 -14.04 -4.25
N ASN A 609 8.56 -13.20 -4.06
CA ASN A 609 9.91 -13.61 -3.73
C ASN A 609 10.24 -13.44 -2.22
N ASP A 610 9.32 -12.94 -1.41
CA ASP A 610 9.55 -12.70 0.02
C ASP A 610 8.63 -13.59 0.89
N PRO A 611 9.19 -14.57 1.61
CA PRO A 611 8.38 -15.46 2.46
C PRO A 611 7.77 -14.76 3.68
N ASN A 612 8.19 -13.52 4.01
CA ASN A 612 7.67 -12.77 5.15
C ASN A 612 6.43 -11.93 4.81
N TYR A 613 6.06 -11.81 3.54
CA TYR A 613 4.87 -11.06 3.17
C TYR A 613 3.60 -11.74 3.71
N PRO A 614 2.80 -11.05 4.55
CA PRO A 614 1.75 -11.71 5.33
C PRO A 614 0.46 -11.99 4.52
N TYR A 615 0.26 -11.33 3.39
CA TYR A 615 -1.03 -11.30 2.69
C TYR A 615 -1.05 -12.27 1.50
N VAL A 616 -1.23 -13.55 1.84
CA VAL A 616 -1.23 -14.67 0.89
C VAL A 616 -2.49 -15.52 1.04
N GLY A 617 -3.11 -15.87 -0.09
CA GLY A 617 -4.29 -16.74 -0.16
C GLY A 617 -5.57 -16.07 0.34
N SER A 618 -6.66 -16.85 0.42
CA SER A 618 -7.91 -16.36 0.99
C SER A 618 -7.77 -16.18 2.50
N MET A 619 -8.29 -15.09 3.05
CA MET A 619 -8.27 -14.80 4.48
C MET A 619 -9.44 -13.92 4.89
N PHE A 620 -9.90 -14.08 6.13
CA PHE A 620 -11.05 -13.35 6.69
C PHE A 620 -12.34 -13.50 5.85
N GLY A 621 -12.54 -14.67 5.23
CA GLY A 621 -13.71 -14.94 4.36
C GLY A 621 -13.67 -14.25 3.00
N ILE A 622 -12.61 -13.51 2.68
CA ILE A 622 -12.42 -12.81 1.40
C ILE A 622 -11.48 -13.63 0.51
N SER A 623 -11.84 -13.79 -0.76
CA SER A 623 -11.08 -14.54 -1.75
C SER A 623 -10.03 -13.68 -2.47
N ILE A 624 -8.99 -14.34 -2.99
CA ILE A 624 -7.96 -13.69 -3.81
C ILE A 624 -8.46 -13.35 -5.22
N PRO A 625 -7.91 -12.31 -5.85
CA PRO A 625 -8.20 -11.99 -7.24
C PRO A 625 -7.41 -12.91 -8.19
N GLY A 626 -8.12 -13.75 -8.94
CA GLY A 626 -7.50 -14.56 -10.01
C GLY A 626 -6.56 -15.66 -9.49
N THR A 627 -5.44 -15.88 -10.18
CA THR A 627 -4.47 -16.97 -9.88
C THR A 627 -3.26 -16.52 -9.06
N ASN A 628 -3.15 -15.23 -8.75
CA ASN A 628 -2.04 -14.68 -7.98
C ASN A 628 -2.36 -14.79 -6.49
N ASN A 629 -1.51 -15.49 -5.74
CA ASN A 629 -1.77 -15.76 -4.33
C ASN A 629 -1.55 -14.55 -3.41
N PHE A 630 -1.01 -13.42 -3.91
CA PHE A 630 -0.59 -12.29 -3.09
C PHE A 630 -1.52 -11.08 -3.28
N HIS A 631 -1.86 -10.38 -2.21
CA HIS A 631 -2.85 -9.29 -2.23
C HIS A 631 -2.53 -8.18 -1.21
N ALA A 632 -3.32 -7.11 -1.16
CA ALA A 632 -3.04 -5.91 -0.36
C ALA A 632 -3.39 -6.01 1.15
N GLY A 633 -3.87 -7.17 1.61
CA GLY A 633 -4.28 -7.40 2.99
C GLY A 633 -5.69 -6.87 3.35
N PRO A 634 -6.12 -7.03 4.62
CA PRO A 634 -7.47 -6.71 5.08
C PRO A 634 -7.66 -5.25 5.55
N THR A 635 -6.59 -4.48 5.65
CA THR A 635 -6.61 -3.12 6.18
C THR A 635 -7.13 -2.15 5.12
N TRP A 636 -8.06 -1.26 5.49
CA TRP A 636 -8.52 -0.22 4.57
C TRP A 636 -7.46 0.86 4.40
N ALA A 637 -7.20 1.23 3.15
CA ALA A 637 -6.42 2.42 2.86
C ALA A 637 -7.22 3.69 3.16
N PHE A 638 -6.53 4.80 3.36
CA PHE A 638 -7.13 6.11 3.57
C PHE A 638 -6.45 7.13 2.67
N ASP A 639 -7.25 7.84 1.87
CA ASP A 639 -6.77 8.99 1.11
C ASP A 639 -7.12 10.27 1.88
N ALA A 640 -6.12 10.82 2.58
CA ALA A 640 -6.29 11.99 3.43
C ALA A 640 -6.73 13.27 2.67
N PRO A 641 -6.22 13.59 1.46
CA PRO A 641 -6.65 14.77 0.71
C PRO A 641 -8.14 14.78 0.39
N SER A 642 -8.70 13.64 -0.06
CA SER A 642 -10.13 13.51 -0.35
C SER A 642 -10.98 13.06 0.84
N GLN A 643 -10.36 12.73 1.98
CA GLN A 643 -11.00 12.11 3.15
C GLN A 643 -11.76 10.82 2.79
N THR A 644 -11.18 9.97 1.93
CA THR A 644 -11.84 8.77 1.42
C THR A 644 -11.32 7.51 2.09
N PHE A 645 -12.23 6.68 2.61
CA PHE A 645 -11.95 5.31 3.01
C PHE A 645 -11.93 4.40 1.78
N ILE A 646 -10.82 3.69 1.58
CA ILE A 646 -10.60 2.86 0.40
C ILE A 646 -10.60 1.38 0.84
N PRO A 647 -11.62 0.61 0.46
CA PRO A 647 -11.75 -0.77 0.90
C PRO A 647 -10.61 -1.65 0.35
N PRO A 648 -10.20 -2.69 1.09
CA PRO A 648 -9.23 -3.67 0.64
C PRO A 648 -9.78 -4.58 -0.46
N THR A 649 -11.10 -4.57 -0.68
CA THR A 649 -11.78 -5.38 -1.69
C THR A 649 -12.10 -4.58 -2.94
N VAL A 650 -12.08 -5.28 -4.07
CA VAL A 650 -12.46 -4.76 -5.39
C VAL A 650 -13.91 -4.29 -5.37
N GLN A 651 -14.12 -3.03 -5.74
CA GLN A 651 -15.44 -2.41 -5.80
C GLN A 651 -16.07 -2.53 -7.20
N PRO A 652 -17.40 -2.35 -7.31
CA PRO A 652 -18.06 -2.20 -8.61
C PRO A 652 -17.43 -1.08 -9.44
N ASN A 653 -17.34 -1.27 -10.76
CA ASN A 653 -16.74 -0.32 -11.72
C ASN A 653 -15.24 -0.03 -11.51
N ASN A 654 -14.49 -0.92 -10.86
CA ASN A 654 -13.03 -0.83 -10.83
C ASN A 654 -12.44 -0.79 -12.25
N VAL A 655 -11.33 -0.09 -12.41
CA VAL A 655 -10.76 0.27 -13.73
C VAL A 655 -10.42 -0.97 -14.58
N GLY A 656 -9.98 -2.06 -13.97
CA GLY A 656 -9.55 -3.30 -14.62
C GLY A 656 -10.64 -4.36 -14.81
N ASN A 657 -11.90 -4.08 -14.42
CA ASN A 657 -13.01 -5.03 -14.43
C ASN A 657 -12.70 -6.35 -13.68
N HIS A 658 -11.97 -6.27 -12.58
CA HIS A 658 -11.69 -7.40 -11.70
C HIS A 658 -12.93 -7.85 -10.89
N PRO A 659 -12.98 -9.11 -10.43
CA PRO A 659 -14.13 -9.64 -9.68
C PRO A 659 -14.40 -8.88 -8.38
N VAL A 660 -15.61 -8.32 -8.25
CA VAL A 660 -16.06 -7.57 -7.06
C VAL A 660 -16.06 -8.48 -5.83
N GLY A 661 -15.64 -7.92 -4.68
CA GLY A 661 -15.60 -8.61 -3.40
C GLY A 661 -14.36 -9.48 -3.17
N THR A 662 -13.47 -9.60 -4.15
CA THR A 662 -12.11 -10.17 -3.97
C THR A 662 -11.16 -9.12 -3.41
N TYR A 663 -10.02 -9.52 -2.84
CA TYR A 663 -8.98 -8.57 -2.45
C TYR A 663 -8.43 -7.77 -3.64
N LYS A 664 -8.01 -6.53 -3.39
CA LYS A 664 -7.13 -5.75 -4.28
C LYS A 664 -5.69 -6.24 -4.18
N VAL A 665 -4.89 -5.90 -5.17
CA VAL A 665 -3.49 -6.35 -5.28
C VAL A 665 -2.52 -5.24 -4.93
N ASP A 666 -1.48 -5.58 -4.18
CA ASP A 666 -0.38 -4.66 -3.87
C ASP A 666 0.39 -4.29 -5.16
N PRO A 667 0.82 -3.03 -5.35
CA PRO A 667 1.55 -2.59 -6.54
C PRO A 667 2.78 -3.46 -6.83
N MET A 668 3.44 -4.01 -5.82
CA MET A 668 4.61 -4.87 -5.98
C MET A 668 4.30 -6.27 -6.50
N GLN A 669 3.02 -6.57 -6.78
CA GLN A 669 2.59 -7.88 -7.22
C GLN A 669 1.38 -7.83 -8.16
N GLY A 670 1.30 -6.87 -9.08
CA GLY A 670 0.16 -6.80 -10.02
C GLY A 670 0.13 -5.63 -11.00
N GLY A 671 1.25 -4.93 -11.21
CA GLY A 671 1.34 -3.87 -12.23
C GLY A 671 0.84 -2.48 -11.81
N GLY A 672 0.63 -2.24 -10.51
CA GLY A 672 0.43 -0.91 -9.94
C GLY A 672 -0.89 -0.18 -10.28
N ASN A 673 -1.74 -0.71 -11.17
CA ASN A 673 -3.07 -0.18 -11.47
C ASN A 673 -4.08 -1.31 -11.80
N GLY A 674 -5.31 -0.95 -12.15
CA GLY A 674 -6.41 -1.85 -12.54
C GLY A 674 -7.38 -2.19 -11.41
N PHE A 675 -6.94 -2.26 -10.16
CA PHE A 675 -7.78 -2.69 -9.03
C PHE A 675 -8.46 -1.53 -8.29
N GLN A 676 -8.06 -0.31 -8.59
CA GLN A 676 -8.58 0.90 -7.96
C GLN A 676 -9.94 1.34 -8.52
N GLU A 677 -10.64 2.16 -7.73
CA GLU A 677 -11.87 2.84 -8.11
C GLU A 677 -11.59 3.96 -9.15
N PRO A 678 -12.55 4.33 -10.01
CA PRO A 678 -12.36 5.31 -11.07
C PRO A 678 -11.76 6.68 -10.67
N PRO A 679 -12.01 7.23 -9.47
CA PRO A 679 -11.38 8.47 -9.03
C PRO A 679 -9.86 8.38 -8.82
N PHE A 680 -9.31 7.16 -8.69
CA PHE A 680 -7.90 6.90 -8.42
C PHE A 680 -7.18 6.42 -9.69
N LEU A 681 -5.95 6.87 -9.87
CA LEU A 681 -5.09 6.56 -11.01
C LEU A 681 -4.25 5.29 -10.79
N MET A 682 -4.02 4.90 -9.53
CA MET A 682 -3.14 3.78 -9.19
C MET A 682 -3.64 2.96 -7.98
N ASN A 683 -3.16 1.73 -7.87
CA ASN A 683 -3.46 0.85 -6.74
C ASN A 683 -2.82 1.39 -5.44
N HIS A 684 -3.38 1.00 -4.29
CA HIS A 684 -2.75 1.26 -2.99
C HIS A 684 -1.79 0.13 -2.60
N PHE A 685 -0.64 0.50 -2.07
CA PHE A 685 0.20 -0.43 -1.32
C PHE A 685 -0.53 -0.96 -0.09
N SER A 686 -0.24 -2.20 0.29
CA SER A 686 -0.63 -2.74 1.58
C SER A 686 -0.03 -1.94 2.73
N ASP A 687 -0.64 -2.04 3.92
CA ASP A 687 -0.09 -1.47 5.15
C ASP A 687 1.30 -2.07 5.50
N TYR A 688 1.54 -3.34 5.15
CA TYR A 688 2.87 -3.96 5.24
C TYR A 688 3.89 -3.25 4.36
N SER A 689 3.59 -3.07 3.07
CA SER A 689 4.45 -2.34 2.13
C SER A 689 4.73 -0.91 2.59
N MET A 690 3.71 -0.20 3.09
CA MET A 690 3.88 1.13 3.67
C MET A 690 4.83 1.14 4.87
N ASN A 691 4.69 0.16 5.77
CA ASN A 691 5.56 0.02 6.92
C ASN A 691 7.02 -0.27 6.49
N GLN A 692 7.24 -1.13 5.50
CA GLN A 692 8.59 -1.41 4.97
C GLN A 692 9.22 -0.15 4.34
N MET A 693 8.47 0.59 3.52
CA MET A 693 8.95 1.84 2.94
C MET A 693 9.25 2.90 4.00
N ARG A 694 8.39 3.03 5.03
CA ARG A 694 8.64 3.93 6.16
C ARG A 694 9.94 3.58 6.89
N ASN A 695 10.15 2.30 7.22
CA ASN A 695 11.37 1.83 7.87
C ASN A 695 12.61 2.08 7.01
N TYR A 696 12.49 1.87 5.70
CA TYR A 696 13.57 2.15 4.76
C TYR A 696 13.95 3.65 4.77
N LEU A 697 12.96 4.54 4.72
CA LEU A 697 13.20 5.98 4.76
C LEU A 697 13.84 6.40 6.09
N GLU A 698 13.33 5.94 7.23
CA GLU A 698 13.91 6.26 8.54
C GLU A 698 15.37 5.76 8.69
N GLY A 699 15.71 4.64 8.04
CA GLY A 699 17.07 4.11 8.03
C GLY A 699 18.03 4.76 7.04
N ASN A 700 17.53 5.34 5.94
CA ASN A 700 18.36 5.70 4.77
C ASN A 700 18.19 7.13 4.25
N LEU A 701 17.08 7.80 4.53
CA LEU A 701 16.84 9.18 4.08
C LEU A 701 17.79 10.14 4.79
N VAL A 702 18.60 10.82 4.01
CA VAL A 702 19.54 11.83 4.50
C VAL A 702 18.98 13.22 4.23
N VAL A 703 18.82 14.02 5.27
CA VAL A 703 18.34 15.40 5.16
C VAL A 703 19.40 16.39 5.62
N TRP A 704 19.33 17.62 5.12
CA TRP A 704 20.11 18.72 5.68
C TRP A 704 19.39 19.25 6.93
N ASN A 705 20.07 19.23 8.08
CA ASN A 705 19.57 19.83 9.31
C ASN A 705 20.17 21.22 9.50
N ASP A 706 19.35 22.27 9.35
CA ASP A 706 19.79 23.67 9.46
C ASP A 706 20.32 24.03 10.85
N SER A 707 19.79 23.41 11.91
CA SER A 707 20.24 23.65 13.29
C SER A 707 21.63 23.07 13.54
N LEU A 708 21.98 21.97 12.87
CA LEU A 708 23.31 21.35 12.95
C LEU A 708 24.28 21.93 11.91
N GLY A 709 23.78 22.51 10.82
CA GLY A 709 24.58 22.89 9.67
C GLY A 709 25.25 21.68 9.00
N GLN A 710 24.60 20.50 9.06
CA GLN A 710 25.14 19.23 8.57
C GLN A 710 24.03 18.33 8.02
N TYR A 711 24.43 17.35 7.21
CA TYR A 711 23.55 16.27 6.77
C TYR A 711 23.38 15.23 7.88
N ALA A 712 22.17 14.69 8.05
CA ALA A 712 21.86 13.70 9.06
C ALA A 712 20.75 12.72 8.63
N THR A 713 20.75 11.52 9.20
CA THR A 713 19.63 10.57 9.14
C THR A 713 18.78 10.64 10.41
N TRP A 714 17.61 10.01 10.37
CA TRP A 714 16.68 10.00 11.50
C TRP A 714 17.29 9.32 12.73
N ASN A 715 17.05 9.91 13.90
CA ASN A 715 17.42 9.34 15.18
C ASN A 715 16.16 9.17 16.04
N GLN A 716 15.72 7.92 16.18
CA GLN A 716 14.54 7.57 16.97
C GLN A 716 14.67 8.01 18.44
N GLY A 717 15.87 8.01 19.00
CA GLY A 717 16.11 8.38 20.41
C GLY A 717 15.92 9.87 20.68
N THR A 718 16.18 10.74 19.69
CA THR A 718 15.96 12.18 19.81
C THR A 718 14.69 12.65 19.11
N ALA A 719 13.99 11.77 18.39
CA ALA A 719 12.85 12.12 17.55
C ALA A 719 13.17 13.24 16.53
N ASP A 720 14.38 13.24 15.99
CA ASP A 720 14.85 14.26 15.05
C ASP A 720 15.99 13.72 14.15
N TYR A 721 16.29 14.39 13.04
CA TYR A 721 17.41 14.07 12.14
C TYR A 721 18.73 14.57 12.73
N THR A 722 19.31 13.77 13.64
CA THR A 722 20.53 14.13 14.38
C THR A 722 21.69 13.15 14.21
N ASN A 723 21.49 12.03 13.51
CA ASN A 723 22.55 11.09 13.18
C ASN A 723 23.40 11.64 12.03
N ILE A 724 24.40 12.45 12.37
CA ILE A 724 25.26 13.15 11.40
C ILE A 724 25.92 12.17 10.43
N VAL A 725 25.81 12.47 9.13
CA VAL A 725 26.55 11.79 8.06
C VAL A 725 27.65 12.69 7.52
N SER A 726 28.82 12.11 7.25
CA SER A 726 29.98 12.87 6.78
C SER A 726 29.80 13.29 5.32
N ASN A 727 30.10 14.56 5.01
CA ASN A 727 30.24 15.05 3.65
C ASN A 727 31.66 15.56 3.42
N ASN A 728 32.38 14.97 2.46
CA ASN A 728 33.75 15.39 2.08
C ASN A 728 33.77 16.36 0.88
N GLY A 729 32.62 16.88 0.46
CA GLY A 729 32.49 17.81 -0.66
C GLY A 729 31.87 17.22 -1.92
N ILE A 730 31.78 15.88 -2.01
CA ILE A 730 31.20 15.19 -3.19
C ILE A 730 30.07 14.22 -2.85
N GLN A 731 29.92 13.83 -1.57
CA GLN A 731 28.89 12.87 -1.17
C GLN A 731 27.51 13.50 -1.21
N PHE A 732 27.40 14.71 -0.69
CA PHE A 732 26.16 15.49 -0.69
C PHE A 732 26.45 16.90 -1.21
N PRO A 733 25.43 17.62 -1.72
CA PRO A 733 25.60 18.99 -2.19
C PRO A 733 26.27 19.91 -1.17
N LEU A 734 27.24 20.70 -1.60
CA LEU A 734 27.76 21.82 -0.83
C LEU A 734 26.78 22.99 -0.88
N GLU A 735 26.25 23.25 -2.08
CA GLU A 735 25.18 24.19 -2.32
C GLU A 735 23.93 23.42 -2.77
N ARG A 736 22.83 23.65 -2.08
CA ARG A 736 21.54 23.02 -2.34
C ARG A 736 20.67 23.96 -3.16
N ASN A 737 19.75 23.41 -3.96
CA ASN A 737 18.68 24.14 -4.64
C ASN A 737 19.17 25.22 -5.62
N GLN A 738 20.24 24.94 -6.35
CA GLN A 738 20.80 25.83 -7.36
C GLN A 738 20.23 25.54 -8.74
N GLN A 739 20.12 26.56 -9.60
CA GLN A 739 19.88 26.36 -11.03
C GLN A 739 21.16 25.86 -11.70
N VAL A 740 21.10 24.70 -12.35
CA VAL A 740 22.27 24.07 -12.96
C VAL A 740 22.02 23.63 -14.38
N TYR A 741 23.09 23.58 -15.17
CA TYR A 741 23.18 22.73 -16.37
C TYR A 741 23.99 21.48 -16.04
N SER A 742 23.51 20.32 -16.45
CA SER A 742 24.23 19.06 -16.33
C SER A 742 24.92 18.71 -17.64
N VAL A 743 26.23 18.51 -17.57
CA VAL A 743 27.07 18.05 -18.67
C VAL A 743 27.34 16.57 -18.46
N MET A 744 26.86 15.72 -19.36
CA MET A 744 26.95 14.26 -19.25
C MET A 744 27.70 13.67 -20.43
N ALA A 745 28.54 12.66 -20.18
CA ALA A 745 29.29 11.96 -21.21
C ALA A 745 29.34 10.45 -20.96
N SER A 746 29.35 9.68 -22.04
CA SER A 746 29.63 8.25 -22.07
C SER A 746 31.02 8.01 -22.62
N VAL A 747 31.82 7.22 -21.90
CA VAL A 747 33.25 7.02 -22.09
C VAL A 747 33.58 5.52 -22.13
N SER A 748 34.28 5.09 -23.17
CA SER A 748 34.83 3.73 -23.31
C SER A 748 36.21 3.78 -23.96
N GLY A 749 37.22 3.28 -23.25
CA GLY A 749 38.52 3.00 -23.85
C GLY A 749 38.51 1.71 -24.68
N ALA A 750 37.69 0.73 -24.30
CA ALA A 750 37.57 -0.56 -24.99
C ALA A 750 36.84 -0.46 -26.34
N ASN A 751 35.92 0.49 -26.47
CA ASN A 751 35.27 0.83 -27.74
C ASN A 751 35.23 2.36 -27.93
N PRO A 752 36.33 2.99 -28.38
CA PRO A 752 36.42 4.45 -28.48
C PRO A 752 35.39 5.09 -29.43
N ALA A 753 34.82 4.34 -30.37
CA ALA A 753 33.85 4.84 -31.34
C ALA A 753 32.51 5.25 -30.72
N VAL A 754 32.19 4.75 -29.52
CA VAL A 754 30.93 5.08 -28.83
C VAL A 754 31.02 6.29 -27.90
N ASN A 755 32.21 6.89 -27.76
CA ASN A 755 32.40 8.07 -26.91
C ASN A 755 31.49 9.21 -27.38
N MET A 756 30.82 9.86 -26.42
CA MET A 756 29.84 10.91 -26.72
C MET A 756 29.63 11.81 -25.51
N ALA A 757 29.58 13.12 -25.74
CA ALA A 757 28.98 14.09 -24.83
C ALA A 757 27.53 14.34 -25.24
N TYR A 758 26.62 14.26 -24.28
CA TYR A 758 25.20 14.52 -24.53
C TYR A 758 24.93 16.03 -24.60
N PRO A 759 23.83 16.45 -25.24
CA PRO A 759 23.34 17.82 -25.09
C PRO A 759 23.21 18.20 -23.60
N PRO A 760 23.60 19.42 -23.19
CA PRO A 760 23.45 19.88 -21.83
C PRO A 760 21.99 19.78 -21.37
N ILE A 761 21.79 19.33 -20.13
CA ILE A 761 20.46 19.16 -19.55
C ILE A 761 20.23 20.31 -18.56
N GLY A 762 19.22 21.14 -18.82
CA GLY A 762 18.85 22.24 -17.93
C GLY A 762 18.51 23.55 -18.66
N PRO A 763 18.34 24.65 -17.91
CA PRO A 763 18.58 24.75 -16.47
C PRO A 763 17.52 24.00 -15.64
N TYR A 764 17.90 23.45 -14.49
CA TYR A 764 16.98 22.87 -13.51
C TYR A 764 17.51 22.96 -12.08
N THR A 765 16.65 22.75 -11.08
CA THR A 765 17.02 22.83 -9.67
C THR A 765 17.73 21.56 -9.19
N ALA A 766 19.00 21.65 -8.81
CA ALA A 766 19.77 20.55 -8.25
C ALA A 766 20.79 21.01 -7.20
N GLY A 767 21.63 20.08 -6.73
CA GLY A 767 22.77 20.38 -5.87
C GLY A 767 24.06 20.58 -6.67
N LEU A 768 24.98 21.36 -6.12
CA LEU A 768 26.36 21.48 -6.59
C LEU A 768 27.31 20.80 -5.61
N ILE A 769 28.22 19.98 -6.14
CA ILE A 769 29.35 19.39 -5.40
C ILE A 769 30.66 20.03 -5.83
N GLN A 770 31.74 19.70 -5.12
CA GLN A 770 33.09 20.09 -5.54
C GLN A 770 33.38 19.57 -6.96
N LEU A 771 33.74 20.48 -7.86
CA LEU A 771 34.29 20.19 -9.18
C LEU A 771 35.82 20.33 -9.15
N PHE A 772 36.50 19.75 -10.14
CA PHE A 772 37.96 19.68 -10.15
C PHE A 772 38.51 20.17 -11.49
N ASP A 773 39.28 21.26 -11.46
CA ASP A 773 40.02 21.76 -12.61
C ASP A 773 41.37 21.02 -12.75
N PRO A 774 41.62 20.30 -13.86
CA PRO A 774 42.90 19.60 -14.07
C PRO A 774 44.13 20.50 -14.12
N MET A 775 43.97 21.80 -14.35
CA MET A 775 45.06 22.77 -14.30
C MET A 775 45.42 23.17 -12.85
N SER A 776 44.47 23.08 -11.90
CA SER A 776 44.68 23.42 -10.49
C SER A 776 45.39 22.30 -9.72
N ALA A 777 46.58 22.58 -9.18
CA ALA A 777 47.33 21.61 -8.37
C ALA A 777 46.60 21.22 -7.07
N ALA A 778 45.83 22.14 -6.50
CA ALA A 778 45.03 21.89 -5.31
C ALA A 778 43.85 20.96 -5.63
N ASP A 779 43.16 21.21 -6.75
CA ASP A 779 42.03 20.39 -7.19
C ASP A 779 42.50 18.99 -7.55
N ARG A 780 43.64 18.84 -8.22
CA ARG A 780 44.29 17.55 -8.49
C ARG A 780 44.54 16.75 -7.22
N ALA A 781 45.20 17.36 -6.24
CA ALA A 781 45.49 16.69 -4.97
C ALA A 781 44.20 16.29 -4.22
N LEU A 782 43.16 17.13 -4.29
CA LEU A 782 41.87 16.82 -3.67
C LEU A 782 41.12 15.72 -4.45
N ALA A 783 41.08 15.78 -5.77
CA ALA A 783 40.47 14.76 -6.63
C ALA A 783 41.10 13.39 -6.37
N GLN A 784 42.43 13.32 -6.30
CA GLN A 784 43.16 12.10 -5.93
C GLN A 784 42.85 11.63 -4.50
N ALA A 785 42.43 12.51 -3.59
CA ALA A 785 42.07 12.10 -2.23
C ALA A 785 40.62 11.60 -2.13
N ILE A 786 39.67 12.24 -2.83
CA ILE A 786 38.24 12.02 -2.57
C ILE A 786 37.43 11.59 -3.79
N PHE A 787 37.83 11.93 -5.02
CA PHE A 787 37.02 11.76 -6.22
C PHE A 787 37.43 10.53 -7.05
N ALA A 788 38.73 10.33 -7.23
CA ALA A 788 39.35 9.21 -7.95
C ALA A 788 40.59 8.67 -7.18
N PRO A 789 40.40 8.08 -5.99
CA PRO A 789 41.52 7.72 -5.11
C PRO A 789 42.42 6.59 -5.60
N SER A 790 41.95 5.79 -6.55
CA SER A 790 42.72 4.73 -7.19
C SER A 790 43.18 5.11 -8.60
N GLY A 791 43.17 6.41 -8.92
CA GLY A 791 43.25 6.91 -10.28
C GLY A 791 41.90 6.86 -11.00
N GLY A 792 41.87 7.32 -12.25
CA GLY A 792 40.72 7.19 -13.14
C GLY A 792 39.98 8.47 -13.48
N CYS A 793 40.61 9.65 -13.37
CA CYS A 793 40.16 10.83 -14.13
C CYS A 793 40.86 10.91 -15.49
N ASP A 794 40.73 9.86 -16.30
CA ASP A 794 41.37 9.75 -17.61
C ASP A 794 40.70 10.57 -18.70
N VAL A 795 39.56 11.18 -18.38
CA VAL A 795 38.78 11.98 -19.30
C VAL A 795 38.30 13.25 -18.61
N CYS A 796 38.39 14.37 -19.31
CA CYS A 796 37.86 15.67 -18.90
C CYS A 796 36.79 16.14 -19.88
N VAL A 797 35.94 17.05 -19.42
CA VAL A 797 35.06 17.86 -20.29
C VAL A 797 35.55 19.29 -20.31
N ARG A 798 35.78 19.84 -21.50
CA ARG A 798 36.01 21.27 -21.71
C ARG A 798 34.72 21.91 -22.20
N VAL A 799 34.23 22.88 -21.45
CA VAL A 799 32.91 23.47 -21.63
C VAL A 799 33.07 24.95 -21.93
N THR A 800 32.43 25.41 -23.00
CA THR A 800 32.24 26.84 -23.29
C THR A 800 30.88 27.26 -22.77
N GLN A 801 30.85 28.07 -21.71
CA GLN A 801 29.64 28.56 -21.06
C GLN A 801 29.70 30.08 -20.90
N GLY A 802 28.70 30.80 -21.41
CA GLY A 802 28.69 32.27 -21.36
C GLY A 802 29.91 32.93 -22.02
N GLY A 803 30.55 32.25 -22.97
CA GLY A 803 31.81 32.69 -23.60
C GLY A 803 33.08 32.39 -22.80
N ILE A 804 32.98 31.77 -21.63
CA ILE A 804 34.11 31.34 -20.81
C ILE A 804 34.37 29.86 -21.07
N VAL A 805 35.65 29.51 -21.27
CA VAL A 805 36.08 28.11 -21.44
C VAL A 805 36.66 27.60 -20.14
N LYS A 806 36.11 26.52 -19.60
CA LYS A 806 36.61 25.82 -18.40
C LYS A 806 36.76 24.33 -18.68
N THR A 807 37.69 23.67 -18.00
CA THR A 807 37.88 22.21 -18.12
C THR A 807 37.65 21.57 -16.76
N TYR A 808 36.93 20.46 -16.73
CA TYR A 808 36.58 19.75 -15.51
C TYR A 808 36.90 18.25 -15.66
N MET A 809 37.45 17.64 -14.62
CA MET A 809 37.66 16.19 -14.57
C MET A 809 36.35 15.42 -14.46
N LEU A 810 36.27 14.26 -15.12
CA LEU A 810 35.24 13.25 -14.88
C LEU A 810 35.84 12.06 -14.14
N ALA A 811 35.07 11.40 -13.27
CA ALA A 811 35.48 10.15 -12.63
C ALA A 811 35.27 8.96 -13.57
N ALA A 812 35.92 8.99 -14.74
CA ALA A 812 35.80 8.00 -15.79
C ALA A 812 37.19 7.48 -16.19
N SER A 813 37.43 6.20 -15.90
CA SER A 813 38.67 5.50 -16.24
C SER A 813 38.73 5.13 -17.73
N TRP A 814 39.90 5.21 -18.32
CA TRP A 814 40.16 4.84 -19.71
C TRP A 814 40.84 3.47 -19.82
N GLU A 815 40.04 2.45 -20.12
CA GLU A 815 40.48 1.05 -20.04
C GLU A 815 40.42 0.36 -21.42
N PRO A 816 41.42 0.54 -22.30
CA PRO A 816 41.40 0.01 -23.67
C PRO A 816 41.59 -1.50 -23.76
N GLY A 817 42.07 -2.14 -22.69
CA GLY A 817 42.28 -3.59 -22.61
C GLY A 817 41.08 -4.39 -22.11
N LEU A 818 39.99 -3.73 -21.69
CA LEU A 818 38.80 -4.44 -21.22
C LEU A 818 38.06 -5.10 -22.39
N ASP A 819 37.41 -6.23 -22.09
CA ASP A 819 36.48 -6.85 -23.02
C ASP A 819 35.29 -5.88 -23.26
N PRO A 820 35.06 -5.42 -24.50
CA PRO A 820 34.01 -4.45 -24.81
C PRO A 820 32.59 -4.98 -24.52
N LEU A 821 32.44 -6.28 -24.30
CA LEU A 821 31.16 -6.91 -23.93
C LEU A 821 30.83 -6.81 -22.44
N GLN A 822 31.81 -6.46 -21.59
CA GLN A 822 31.58 -6.33 -20.14
C GLN A 822 30.94 -4.99 -19.79
N GLY A 823 30.01 -4.97 -18.84
CA GLY A 823 29.30 -3.75 -18.45
C GLY A 823 30.20 -2.64 -17.87
N ASN A 824 31.39 -2.98 -17.36
CA ASN A 824 32.38 -2.01 -16.90
C ASN A 824 33.26 -1.42 -18.03
N SER A 825 33.09 -1.87 -19.28
CA SER A 825 33.81 -1.34 -20.45
C SER A 825 33.29 0.05 -20.88
N LEU A 826 32.13 0.47 -20.36
CA LEU A 826 31.54 1.79 -20.56
C LEU A 826 31.30 2.45 -19.19
N ARG A 827 31.60 3.75 -19.12
CA ARG A 827 31.28 4.62 -17.99
C ARG A 827 30.48 5.81 -18.47
N THR A 828 29.41 6.15 -17.75
CA THR A 828 28.67 7.38 -17.97
C THR A 828 28.78 8.24 -16.73
N GLU A 829 29.29 9.46 -16.88
CA GLU A 829 29.47 10.42 -15.79
C GLU A 829 28.85 11.76 -16.17
N ALA A 830 28.47 12.55 -15.15
CA ALA A 830 27.96 13.89 -15.34
C ALA A 830 28.49 14.83 -14.25
N ILE A 831 28.48 16.13 -14.55
CA ILE A 831 28.77 17.22 -13.62
C ILE A 831 27.67 18.28 -13.72
N ASN A 832 27.34 18.90 -12.59
CA ASN A 832 26.44 20.05 -12.55
C ASN A 832 27.26 21.35 -12.56
N LEU A 833 26.92 22.25 -13.47
CA LEU A 833 27.51 23.59 -13.59
C LEU A 833 26.47 24.65 -13.23
N PRO A 834 26.84 25.73 -12.51
CA PRO A 834 25.92 26.83 -12.23
C PRO A 834 25.35 27.44 -13.52
N ALA A 835 24.02 27.63 -13.58
CA ALA A 835 23.37 28.17 -14.77
C ALA A 835 23.56 29.68 -14.95
N ASP A 836 23.95 30.40 -13.89
CA ASP A 836 24.18 31.85 -13.90
C ASP A 836 25.46 32.27 -14.63
N GLU A 837 26.35 31.32 -14.94
CA GLU A 837 27.51 31.53 -15.82
C GLU A 837 27.12 31.66 -17.31
N GLY A 838 25.83 31.55 -17.63
CA GLY A 838 25.29 31.69 -18.99
C GLY A 838 25.06 30.35 -19.68
N GLU A 839 24.74 30.42 -20.96
CA GLU A 839 24.40 29.22 -21.75
C GLU A 839 25.64 28.43 -22.18
N ILE A 840 25.53 27.10 -22.17
CA ILE A 840 26.55 26.20 -22.70
C ILE A 840 26.41 26.11 -24.22
N THR A 841 27.47 26.45 -24.95
CA THR A 841 27.48 26.44 -26.43
C THR A 841 28.30 25.32 -27.04
N ARG A 842 29.27 24.78 -26.29
CA ARG A 842 30.19 23.73 -26.74
C ARG A 842 30.66 22.86 -25.56
N ILE A 843 30.80 21.56 -25.81
CA ILE A 843 31.41 20.58 -24.92
C ILE A 843 32.39 19.73 -25.74
N ASP A 844 33.68 19.78 -25.41
CA ASP A 844 34.68 18.85 -25.91
C ASP A 844 34.99 17.79 -24.85
N LEU A 845 34.83 16.52 -25.21
CA LEU A 845 35.24 15.38 -24.41
C LEU A 845 36.71 15.09 -24.71
N LEU A 846 37.58 15.20 -23.71
CA LEU A 846 39.03 15.18 -23.86
C LEU A 846 39.62 13.93 -23.24
N PHE A 847 40.53 13.28 -23.95
CA PHE A 847 41.38 12.25 -23.37
C PHE A 847 42.50 12.89 -22.55
N THR A 848 42.52 12.63 -21.25
CA THR A 848 43.42 13.24 -20.26
C THR A 848 43.88 12.19 -19.23
N PRO A 849 44.79 11.27 -19.60
CA PRO A 849 45.19 10.15 -18.75
C PRO A 849 45.65 10.58 -17.35
N ASP A 850 45.03 10.01 -16.33
CA ASP A 850 45.23 10.32 -14.91
C ASP A 850 45.33 11.84 -14.65
N ALA A 851 44.35 12.65 -15.08
CA ALA A 851 44.42 14.11 -14.98
C ALA A 851 44.60 14.62 -13.53
N GLU A 852 44.15 13.85 -12.54
CA GLU A 852 44.37 14.12 -11.11
C GLU A 852 45.84 13.98 -10.69
N ILE A 853 46.67 13.26 -11.46
CA ILE A 853 48.11 13.09 -11.25
C ILE A 853 48.89 13.97 -12.22
N ASN A 854 48.62 13.83 -13.52
CA ASN A 854 49.40 14.41 -14.62
C ASN A 854 48.98 15.84 -14.98
N GLY A 855 47.76 16.24 -14.59
CA GLY A 855 47.14 17.47 -15.05
C GLY A 855 46.71 17.43 -16.52
N LEU A 856 46.26 18.58 -17.02
CA LEU A 856 45.78 18.71 -18.39
C LEU A 856 46.96 18.61 -19.39
N PRO A 857 46.93 17.68 -20.37
CA PRO A 857 47.91 17.65 -21.45
C PRO A 857 47.92 18.96 -22.25
N THR A 858 49.07 19.31 -22.85
CA THR A 858 49.19 20.53 -23.66
C THR A 858 48.30 20.51 -24.90
N ASP A 859 48.13 19.33 -25.51
CA ASP A 859 47.27 19.11 -26.67
C ASP A 859 46.47 17.80 -26.48
N PRO A 860 45.38 17.84 -25.68
CA PRO A 860 44.61 16.65 -25.38
C PRO A 860 43.78 16.24 -26.61
N GLN A 861 43.77 14.95 -26.92
CA GLN A 861 42.93 14.41 -27.99
C GLN A 861 41.46 14.67 -27.68
N ILE A 862 40.75 15.30 -28.61
CA ILE A 862 39.29 15.43 -28.57
C ILE A 862 38.68 14.10 -29.00
N LEU A 863 37.98 13.44 -28.09
CA LEU A 863 37.25 12.20 -28.32
C LEU A 863 35.90 12.45 -28.97
N TYR A 864 35.25 13.56 -28.62
CA TYR A 864 33.96 13.97 -29.16
C TYR A 864 33.71 15.46 -28.92
N THR A 865 32.98 16.10 -29.82
CA THR A 865 32.49 17.47 -29.65
C THR A 865 30.97 17.49 -29.78
N TRP A 866 30.32 18.01 -28.75
CA TRP A 866 28.96 18.52 -28.86
C TRP A 866 29.00 20.05 -29.01
N SER A 867 28.19 20.59 -29.89
CA SER A 867 28.03 22.03 -30.10
C SER A 867 26.57 22.33 -30.43
N LYS A 868 26.12 23.55 -30.10
CA LYS A 868 24.75 24.01 -30.40
C LYS A 868 24.40 23.96 -31.89
N VAL A 869 25.39 24.26 -32.74
CA VAL A 869 25.34 24.09 -34.18
C VAL A 869 26.52 23.20 -34.53
N SER A 870 26.27 22.07 -35.18
CA SER A 870 27.27 21.03 -35.43
C SER A 870 27.32 20.67 -36.92
N PRO A 871 28.50 20.38 -37.51
CA PRO A 871 29.82 20.40 -36.87
C PRO A 871 30.32 21.82 -36.54
N ASP A 872 31.15 21.94 -35.51
CA ASP A 872 31.83 23.19 -35.15
C ASP A 872 33.33 22.91 -34.93
N PRO A 873 34.26 23.42 -35.77
CA PRO A 873 34.02 24.32 -36.91
C PRO A 873 33.20 23.67 -38.03
N ALA A 874 32.60 24.52 -38.87
CA ALA A 874 31.95 24.05 -40.10
C ALA A 874 32.95 23.34 -41.02
N ALA A 875 32.47 22.52 -41.95
CA ALA A 875 33.33 21.76 -42.86
C ALA A 875 32.71 21.63 -44.25
N PHE A 876 33.56 21.34 -45.24
CA PHE A 876 33.11 21.00 -46.59
C PHE A 876 32.88 19.49 -46.71
N GLU A 877 31.70 19.09 -47.18
CA GLU A 877 31.42 17.74 -47.67
C GLU A 877 31.99 17.57 -49.09
N LEU A 878 31.83 18.61 -49.92
CA LEU A 878 32.51 18.76 -51.20
C LEU A 878 33.39 20.01 -51.12
N ASN A 879 34.69 19.80 -51.04
CA ASN A 879 35.68 20.87 -51.15
C ASN A 879 35.42 21.71 -52.42
N PRO A 880 35.70 23.02 -52.41
CA PRO A 880 35.65 23.86 -53.60
C PRO A 880 36.29 23.17 -54.81
N THR A 881 35.46 22.86 -55.80
CA THR A 881 35.86 22.11 -56.98
C THR A 881 35.50 22.90 -58.22
N ALA A 882 36.49 23.19 -59.07
CA ALA A 882 36.27 23.84 -60.35
C ALA A 882 35.44 22.93 -61.27
N GLY A 883 34.28 23.43 -61.69
CA GLY A 883 33.43 22.75 -62.68
C GLY A 883 33.66 23.24 -64.11
N SER A 884 34.27 24.42 -64.27
CA SER A 884 34.58 25.01 -65.57
C SER A 884 35.71 26.04 -65.46
N SER A 885 35.99 26.75 -66.55
CA SER A 885 36.89 27.91 -66.54
C SER A 885 36.31 29.15 -65.84
N SER A 886 35.03 29.12 -65.44
CA SER A 886 34.32 30.27 -64.87
C SER A 886 33.42 29.94 -63.68
N ALA A 887 33.46 28.72 -63.14
CA ALA A 887 32.63 28.30 -62.02
C ALA A 887 33.32 27.31 -61.07
N ILE A 888 33.08 27.49 -59.77
CA ILE A 888 33.50 26.59 -58.70
C ILE A 888 32.26 26.21 -57.89
N THR A 889 32.09 24.93 -57.58
CA THR A 889 31.01 24.42 -56.71
C THR A 889 31.60 23.86 -55.43
N MET A 890 30.94 24.12 -54.30
CA MET A 890 31.24 23.57 -53.00
C MET A 890 29.97 23.15 -52.26
N ARG A 891 30.11 22.21 -51.33
CA ARG A 891 29.04 21.76 -50.45
C ARG A 891 29.55 21.69 -49.01
N ALA A 892 28.84 22.32 -48.09
CA ALA A 892 29.07 22.18 -46.65
C ALA A 892 28.58 20.82 -46.17
N VAL A 893 29.20 20.28 -45.13
CA VAL A 893 28.63 19.18 -44.35
C VAL A 893 27.26 19.63 -43.83
N PRO A 894 26.18 18.85 -44.05
CA PRO A 894 24.87 19.17 -43.51
C PRO A 894 24.92 19.33 -41.99
N GLY A 895 24.58 20.53 -41.51
CA GLY A 895 24.62 20.85 -40.11
C GLY A 895 23.35 20.45 -39.37
N THR A 896 23.47 20.23 -38.06
CA THR A 896 22.37 20.05 -37.12
C THR A 896 22.35 21.17 -36.08
N SER A 897 21.18 21.46 -35.52
CA SER A 897 21.03 22.46 -34.45
C SER A 897 20.23 21.88 -33.28
N SER A 898 20.68 22.16 -32.06
CA SER A 898 19.92 21.87 -30.84
C SER A 898 18.98 23.02 -30.42
N THR A 899 18.92 24.12 -31.18
CA THR A 899 18.10 25.30 -30.86
C THR A 899 16.66 25.18 -31.37
N GLY A 900 16.40 24.23 -32.28
CA GLY A 900 15.15 24.16 -33.04
C GLY A 900 15.10 25.08 -34.26
N ASP A 901 16.08 25.98 -34.43
CA ASP A 901 16.18 26.83 -35.62
C ASP A 901 16.76 26.06 -36.83
N PRO A 902 16.33 26.38 -38.05
CA PRO A 902 16.91 25.81 -39.25
C PRO A 902 18.36 26.29 -39.42
N VAL A 903 19.25 25.36 -39.80
CA VAL A 903 20.65 25.67 -40.09
C VAL A 903 20.75 26.42 -41.42
N GLN A 904 21.57 27.47 -41.44
CA GLN A 904 21.96 28.24 -42.62
C GLN A 904 23.47 28.20 -42.81
N TYR A 905 23.92 28.39 -44.04
CA TYR A 905 25.32 28.31 -44.47
C TYR A 905 25.75 29.63 -45.11
N LEU A 906 26.98 30.05 -44.85
CA LEU A 906 27.64 31.19 -45.47
C LEU A 906 28.97 30.74 -46.08
N PHE A 907 29.12 30.87 -47.39
CA PHE A 907 30.36 30.58 -48.09
C PHE A 907 31.08 31.89 -48.38
N THR A 908 32.26 32.07 -47.79
CA THR A 908 33.04 33.29 -47.91
C THR A 908 34.21 33.08 -48.87
N GLU A 909 34.26 33.85 -49.94
CA GLU A 909 35.39 33.94 -50.86
C GLU A 909 36.46 34.86 -50.26
N LEU A 910 37.71 34.39 -50.23
CA LEU A 910 38.82 35.03 -49.52
C LEU A 910 40.02 35.37 -50.42
N SER A 911 40.04 34.95 -51.69
CA SER A 911 41.18 35.24 -52.58
C SER A 911 41.23 36.71 -53.03
N GLY A 912 40.07 37.38 -53.10
CA GLY A 912 39.97 38.75 -53.62
C GLY A 912 40.19 38.86 -55.13
N ASN A 913 40.20 37.73 -55.84
CA ASN A 913 40.37 37.71 -57.29
C ASN A 913 39.10 38.16 -58.01
N THR A 914 39.27 38.82 -59.16
CA THR A 914 38.15 39.38 -59.93
C THR A 914 37.17 38.28 -60.32
N GLY A 915 35.87 38.54 -60.15
CA GLY A 915 34.80 37.59 -60.46
C GLY A 915 34.42 36.66 -59.31
N GLY A 916 35.24 36.53 -58.26
CA GLY A 916 34.88 35.76 -57.06
C GLY A 916 33.84 36.47 -56.19
N SER A 917 32.91 35.70 -55.61
CA SER A 917 31.83 36.21 -54.78
C SER A 917 31.52 35.31 -53.59
N SER A 918 31.22 35.93 -52.44
CA SER A 918 30.70 35.22 -51.27
C SER A 918 29.19 35.02 -51.40
N SER A 919 28.65 33.95 -50.83
CA SER A 919 27.22 33.77 -50.71
C SER A 919 26.62 34.74 -49.67
N SER A 920 25.30 34.91 -49.67
CA SER A 920 24.57 35.31 -48.46
C SER A 920 24.32 34.08 -47.57
N TRP A 921 23.84 34.28 -46.35
CA TRP A 921 23.31 33.19 -45.53
C TRP A 921 22.15 32.52 -46.26
N GLN A 922 22.25 31.21 -46.49
CA GLN A 922 21.28 30.43 -47.25
C GLN A 922 20.97 29.09 -46.58
N SER A 923 19.80 28.50 -46.83
CA SER A 923 19.45 27.18 -46.33
C SER A 923 20.12 26.04 -47.10
N SER A 924 20.52 26.29 -48.35
CA SER A 924 21.23 25.32 -49.18
C SER A 924 22.64 25.11 -48.63
N ALA A 925 23.00 23.85 -48.38
CA ALA A 925 24.37 23.45 -48.07
C ALA A 925 25.28 23.47 -49.32
N THR A 926 24.77 23.81 -50.50
CA THR A 926 25.58 23.93 -51.74
C THR A 926 25.62 25.37 -52.22
N PHE A 927 26.80 25.80 -52.64
CA PHE A 927 27.04 27.08 -53.32
C PHE A 927 27.86 26.84 -54.59
N THR A 928 27.52 27.56 -55.65
CA THR A 928 28.29 27.62 -56.90
C THR A 928 28.62 29.07 -57.17
N ASP A 929 29.90 29.42 -57.12
CA ASP A 929 30.39 30.74 -57.50
C ASP A 929 30.66 30.77 -59.00
N THR A 930 30.18 31.80 -59.69
CA THR A 930 30.17 31.88 -61.17
C THR A 930 30.63 33.25 -61.64
N GLY A 931 31.14 33.33 -62.88
CA GLY A 931 31.75 34.57 -63.40
C GLY A 931 33.24 34.68 -63.04
N LEU A 932 33.84 33.57 -62.62
CA LEU A 932 35.24 33.44 -62.27
C LEU A 932 36.14 33.59 -63.51
N GLN A 933 37.39 33.98 -63.29
CA GLN A 933 38.39 34.07 -64.34
C GLN A 933 39.03 32.69 -64.58
N PRO A 934 39.39 32.35 -65.84
CA PRO A 934 40.09 31.12 -66.16
C PRO A 934 41.47 30.99 -65.50
N ALA A 935 41.90 29.77 -65.21
CA ALA A 935 43.21 29.45 -64.61
C ALA A 935 43.56 30.29 -63.36
N THR A 936 42.55 30.68 -62.58
CA THR A 936 42.69 31.59 -61.45
C THR A 936 42.34 30.86 -60.14
N PRO A 937 43.18 30.95 -59.09
CA PRO A 937 42.89 30.32 -57.81
C PRO A 937 41.85 31.14 -57.01
N TYR A 938 40.88 30.47 -56.41
CA TYR A 938 39.90 31.06 -55.48
C TYR A 938 39.92 30.27 -54.18
N SER A 939 39.75 30.97 -53.06
CA SER A 939 39.84 30.37 -51.71
C SER A 939 38.53 30.58 -50.98
N TYR A 940 37.95 29.52 -50.43
CA TYR A 940 36.67 29.58 -49.75
C TYR A 940 36.75 28.98 -48.35
N GLN A 941 35.94 29.51 -47.45
CA GLN A 941 35.57 28.87 -46.20
C GLN A 941 34.05 28.86 -46.07
N VAL A 942 33.52 27.98 -45.21
CA VAL A 942 32.10 27.96 -44.88
C VAL A 942 31.90 28.15 -43.38
N GLU A 943 30.83 28.85 -43.02
CA GLU A 943 30.31 28.98 -41.66
C GLU A 943 28.86 28.50 -41.62
N MET A 944 28.41 28.02 -40.46
CA MET A 944 27.02 27.65 -40.21
C MET A 944 26.44 28.49 -39.10
N ARG A 945 25.12 28.72 -39.15
CA ARG A 945 24.38 29.30 -38.04
C ARG A 945 23.00 28.70 -37.87
N ALA A 946 22.50 28.76 -36.65
CA ALA A 946 21.10 28.51 -36.31
C ALA A 946 20.66 29.58 -35.31
N GLY A 947 19.71 30.42 -35.71
CA GLY A 947 19.31 31.60 -34.95
C GLY A 947 20.48 32.56 -34.73
N VAL A 948 20.84 32.78 -33.46
CA VAL A 948 21.96 33.64 -33.04
C VAL A 948 23.28 32.90 -32.86
N HIS A 949 23.28 31.57 -32.95
CA HIS A 949 24.46 30.74 -32.73
C HIS A 949 25.14 30.46 -34.07
N GLN A 950 26.46 30.70 -34.12
CA GLN A 950 27.28 30.55 -35.31
C GLN A 950 28.49 29.67 -34.97
N THR A 951 28.92 28.84 -35.93
CA THR A 951 30.11 28.01 -35.80
C THR A 951 31.37 28.81 -36.09
N GLU A 952 32.52 28.29 -35.67
CA GLU A 952 33.80 28.71 -36.23
C GLU A 952 33.84 28.38 -37.75
N PRO A 953 34.55 29.19 -38.55
CA PRO A 953 34.73 28.92 -39.98
C PRO A 953 35.47 27.60 -40.22
N SER A 954 35.15 26.96 -41.35
CA SER A 954 35.93 25.84 -41.85
C SER A 954 37.37 26.23 -42.15
N GLU A 955 38.24 25.22 -42.35
CA GLU A 955 39.52 25.46 -43.00
C GLU A 955 39.32 26.12 -44.37
N ILE A 956 40.27 27.00 -44.73
CA ILE A 956 40.27 27.67 -46.03
C ILE A 956 40.75 26.67 -47.08
N VAL A 957 39.92 26.45 -48.11
CA VAL A 957 40.25 25.56 -49.22
C VAL A 957 40.40 26.37 -50.51
N THR A 958 41.55 26.21 -51.17
CA THR A 958 41.86 26.87 -52.45
C THR A 958 41.71 25.89 -53.61
N THR A 959 41.07 26.34 -54.68
CA THR A 959 40.96 25.59 -55.94
C THR A 959 41.15 26.53 -57.14
N THR A 960 41.60 26.01 -58.28
CA THR A 960 41.89 26.82 -59.49
C THR A 960 40.90 26.46 -60.58
N THR A 961 40.24 27.47 -61.17
CA THR A 961 39.37 27.28 -62.33
C THR A 961 40.14 26.71 -63.52
N PHE A 962 39.45 26.03 -64.44
CA PHE A 962 40.10 25.52 -65.63
C PHE A 962 40.61 26.66 -66.54
N PRO A 963 41.67 26.44 -67.34
CA PRO A 963 42.07 27.38 -68.39
C PRO A 963 40.94 27.63 -69.39
N SER A 964 40.93 28.79 -70.04
CA SER A 964 39.98 29.09 -71.12
C SER A 964 40.35 28.30 -72.36
N GLY A 965 39.77 27.11 -72.51
CA GLY A 965 39.96 26.24 -73.67
C GLY A 965 41.35 25.59 -73.73
N VAL A 966 41.37 24.31 -74.11
CA VAL A 966 42.57 23.71 -74.69
C VAL A 966 42.63 24.19 -76.13
N SER A 967 43.57 25.07 -76.48
CA SER A 967 43.88 25.28 -77.90
C SER A 967 44.74 24.10 -78.36
N GLY A 968 44.11 23.09 -78.94
CA GLY A 968 44.81 21.92 -79.44
C GLY A 968 43.90 20.87 -80.06
N THR A 969 44.30 20.38 -81.22
CA THR A 969 43.64 19.29 -81.96
C THR A 969 43.79 17.97 -81.19
N ILE A 970 42.69 17.29 -80.87
CA ILE A 970 42.73 15.92 -80.33
C ILE A 970 42.85 14.93 -81.50
N THR A 971 43.88 14.08 -81.48
CA THR A 971 44.05 12.97 -82.44
C THR A 971 43.79 11.66 -81.71
N VAL A 972 42.90 10.82 -82.24
CA VAL A 972 42.55 9.51 -81.66
C VAL A 972 43.07 8.40 -82.58
N ASP A 973 43.82 7.44 -82.02
CA ASP A 973 44.44 6.32 -82.75
C ASP A 973 43.42 5.18 -83.03
N GLU A 974 43.65 4.42 -84.11
CA GLU A 974 42.72 3.53 -84.83
C GLU A 974 42.16 2.34 -84.01
N SER A 975 42.57 2.13 -82.76
CA SER A 975 42.16 0.96 -81.97
C SER A 975 41.01 1.19 -80.98
N ALA A 976 40.41 2.38 -80.90
CA ALA A 976 39.36 2.68 -79.93
C ALA A 976 37.97 2.84 -80.61
N GLN A 977 36.99 2.03 -80.20
CA GLN A 977 35.59 2.16 -80.64
C GLN A 977 34.83 3.10 -79.71
N PHE A 978 34.17 4.12 -80.27
CA PHE A 978 33.26 5.00 -79.52
C PHE A 978 31.87 5.04 -80.18
N SER A 979 30.83 5.26 -79.39
CA SER A 979 29.45 5.43 -79.84
C SER A 979 28.87 6.75 -79.33
N LEU A 980 28.12 7.45 -80.19
CA LEU A 980 27.44 8.70 -79.86
C LEU A 980 25.98 8.42 -79.49
N GLN A 981 25.50 9.02 -78.40
CA GLN A 981 24.10 8.93 -78.00
C GLN A 981 23.30 10.09 -78.59
N SER A 982 22.35 9.78 -79.46
CA SER A 982 21.31 10.70 -79.94
C SER A 982 19.96 10.07 -79.62
N GLY A 983 18.89 10.87 -79.53
CA GLY A 983 17.57 10.54 -78.95
C GLY A 983 16.79 9.31 -79.48
N GLY A 984 17.41 8.42 -80.25
CA GLY A 984 16.91 7.08 -80.61
C GLY A 984 17.81 5.89 -80.21
N GLY A 985 18.92 6.10 -79.48
CA GLY A 985 19.86 5.04 -79.05
C GLY A 985 21.31 5.29 -79.50
N LEU A 986 22.23 4.42 -79.09
CA LEU A 986 23.67 4.50 -79.41
C LEU A 986 23.94 4.20 -80.89
N GLN A 987 24.61 5.11 -81.60
CA GLN A 987 25.07 4.92 -82.98
C GLN A 987 26.60 4.72 -83.00
N PRO A 988 27.14 3.67 -83.67
CA PRO A 988 28.58 3.49 -83.84
C PRO A 988 29.15 4.47 -84.88
N VAL A 989 30.28 5.11 -84.57
CA VAL A 989 31.00 6.00 -85.50
C VAL A 989 32.04 5.17 -86.26
N ILE A 990 32.02 5.25 -87.61
CA ILE A 990 33.01 4.59 -88.47
C ILE A 990 33.63 5.66 -89.39
N GLY A 991 34.84 6.12 -89.06
CA GLY A 991 35.66 7.01 -89.91
C GLY A 991 36.27 8.22 -89.17
N LEU A 992 37.58 8.45 -89.38
CA LEU A 992 38.40 9.52 -88.81
C LEU A 992 37.90 10.93 -89.17
N GLY A 993 37.96 11.87 -88.21
CA GLY A 993 37.72 13.30 -88.42
C GLY A 993 38.44 14.18 -87.40
N THR A 994 38.88 15.36 -87.84
CA THR A 994 39.44 16.43 -86.99
C THR A 994 38.29 17.28 -86.44
N PHE A 995 38.22 17.47 -85.12
CA PHE A 995 37.18 18.28 -84.48
C PHE A 995 37.74 19.65 -84.06
N ASP A 996 37.03 20.73 -84.41
CA ASP A 996 37.38 22.11 -84.06
C ASP A 996 36.36 22.65 -83.04
N ALA A 997 36.82 23.05 -81.86
CA ALA A 997 35.98 23.25 -80.68
C ALA A 997 35.30 24.64 -80.60
N VAL A 998 35.06 25.30 -81.73
CA VAL A 998 34.63 26.71 -81.75
C VAL A 998 33.16 26.92 -82.16
N ASP A 999 32.42 25.87 -82.54
CA ASP A 999 30.97 25.95 -82.78
C ASP A 999 30.23 24.82 -82.05
N THR A 1000 29.18 25.21 -81.32
CA THR A 1000 28.06 24.52 -80.62
C THR A 1000 27.96 22.98 -80.41
N ASP A 1001 28.94 22.15 -80.77
CA ASP A 1001 28.90 20.71 -80.54
C ASP A 1001 29.85 20.31 -79.40
N LYS A 1002 29.27 19.72 -78.34
CA LYS A 1002 30.01 19.15 -77.20
C LYS A 1002 30.54 17.78 -77.57
N LEU A 1003 31.87 17.59 -77.52
CA LEU A 1003 32.50 16.27 -77.65
C LEU A 1003 32.49 15.57 -76.29
N VAL A 1004 31.58 14.61 -76.09
CA VAL A 1004 31.55 13.78 -74.86
C VAL A 1004 32.47 12.57 -75.05
N VAL A 1005 33.63 12.56 -74.39
CA VAL A 1005 34.51 11.38 -74.30
C VAL A 1005 34.22 10.65 -72.99
N ALA A 1006 33.51 9.52 -73.06
CA ALA A 1006 33.32 8.63 -71.91
C ALA A 1006 34.46 7.60 -71.86
N ILE A 1007 35.40 7.76 -70.92
CA ILE A 1007 36.39 6.72 -70.60
C ILE A 1007 35.80 5.86 -69.48
N GLY A 1008 35.20 4.72 -69.85
CA GLY A 1008 34.85 3.69 -68.89
C GLY A 1008 36.10 2.91 -68.50
N THR A 1009 36.48 2.94 -67.22
CA THR A 1009 37.25 1.83 -66.65
C THR A 1009 36.44 1.14 -65.57
N GLU A 1010 36.56 -0.18 -65.60
CA GLU A 1010 35.74 -1.16 -64.91
C GLU A 1010 36.06 -1.20 -63.42
N HIS A 1011 35.09 -0.83 -62.58
CA HIS A 1011 34.63 -1.51 -61.35
C HIS A 1011 33.83 -0.53 -60.48
N GLY A 1012 32.64 -0.97 -60.08
CA GLY A 1012 31.52 -0.08 -59.77
C GLY A 1012 31.50 0.56 -58.38
N PHE A 1013 30.81 1.69 -58.33
CA PHE A 1013 29.98 2.12 -57.21
C PHE A 1013 28.74 2.83 -57.77
N ASN A 1014 27.55 2.35 -57.36
CA ASN A 1014 26.30 3.09 -57.50
C ASN A 1014 26.37 4.30 -56.56
N ASN A 1015 26.44 5.50 -57.12
CA ASN A 1015 25.60 6.65 -56.78
C ASN A 1015 26.06 7.87 -57.60
N GLY A 1016 25.50 8.01 -58.80
CA GLY A 1016 25.10 9.30 -59.37
C GLY A 1016 26.14 10.41 -59.52
N GLU A 1017 27.27 10.17 -60.18
CA GLU A 1017 28.05 11.25 -60.81
C GLU A 1017 28.41 10.87 -62.24
N GLY A 1018 27.57 11.31 -63.19
CA GLY A 1018 27.97 11.40 -64.58
C GLY A 1018 28.79 12.68 -64.74
N HIS A 1019 30.11 12.57 -64.82
CA HIS A 1019 30.93 13.71 -65.22
C HIS A 1019 30.65 14.05 -66.68
N VAL A 1020 29.97 15.17 -66.91
CA VAL A 1020 30.02 15.86 -68.19
C VAL A 1020 31.26 16.73 -68.14
N LEU A 1021 32.33 16.30 -68.81
CA LEU A 1021 33.38 17.22 -69.23
C LEU A 1021 32.82 17.98 -70.43
N GLU A 1022 32.60 19.29 -70.27
CA GLU A 1022 32.40 20.22 -71.38
C GLU A 1022 33.73 20.74 -71.90
#